data_AF-A0A3D2KN03-F1
#
_entry.id   AF-A0A3D2KN03-F1
#
_cell.length_a   1.000
_cell.length_b   1.000
_cell.length_c   1.000
_cell.angle_alpha   90.00
_cell.angle_beta   90.00
_cell.angle_gamma   90.00
#
_symmetry.space_group_name_H-M   'P 1'
#
loop_
_entity.id
_entity.type
_entity.pdbx_description
1 polymer ?
#
loop_
_entity_poly.entity_id
_entity_poly.type
_entity_poly.pdbx_seq_one_letter_code
_entity_poly.pdbx_strand_id
1 'polypeptide(L)'
;MSEKTSFVEDCIDDYVITPSDEELLQYQEGERRKKQVKKWIDKFIACDTFAKLRKVVESYNKSVLSKENDIDVVFFFWQYIFYDLNDKTRFDAIMQYMSSGYYPEYRLIRPLCHIYNPEDVLANYNYSLGVKQTCDKHKRNLRKYVESLSNAEYENANETEVRFDEKTHYYCESDSYGVHRFFETFEELIKYRKNDLSDADLTKDIQLDYDFSACKTNENTKLPIGNSGDLEYVIKKKYSDGKFKVLQAWYNKNDVPVKHYIHEFEYFFDFVAFLKGDLSGADLLLCDGLRNLDDVSGIDFSDARITSSICDKFGIKYKSYSIDSEKVESFSKTEEYERSTSLVLQASRELATSGEAGSLGFLGYDSTKERVSYISDLHLMHKLEHFKPKSKADVVYVIQTIVNSIVAETNSILLIGGDVASDYTIFELFIRLLRDELDRRRRNPKVIFILGNHELWEFPSLTFDSIVEKYEKLMSECGMYLLQNDILYKDSERRIHRITNEELISLSEKEVRDRLRDARIIFFGGLAFSGYNEQFNANNGIYRKTISRDEEIRQSKCFEELYNKVLGILPDRKIVVFTHTPMDCWSENVNYHKEYVYVSGHTHRNQFYDDGETRIYADNQIGYSNNNPHLKWLEMDNEYDYFTDYEDGIHQITADDYRSFYRGKNIMITFNREVNVLYMLKKNGYYCFIHQSKGGSLTMLNGGALKKLNEWDINYYYDNMDMVVDAIKKPLDKYSGIQEKIAAEIRKLGGDGTIHGCIIDIDWYNHVYVNPVDMKITGYWASDIINKKIYPNVPALLEKECPSMYAKYTKLLKGSSKNLPMISNGAGTEISVLPQTYLDTDIYKASREIKKMQKLSSNILTTWYEVDNGRKMIESKKK
;
A
#
# COMPACT_ATOMS: atom_id res chain seq x y z
N MET A 1 -2.28 36.21 -42.42
CA MET A 1 -2.35 35.44 -41.18
C MET A 1 -0.93 35.01 -40.89
N SER A 2 -0.29 35.57 -39.86
CA SER A 2 0.98 35.04 -39.37
C SER A 2 0.75 33.62 -38.89
N GLU A 3 1.59 32.67 -39.29
CA GLU A 3 1.57 31.31 -38.73
C GLU A 3 1.65 31.43 -37.21
N LYS A 4 0.67 30.88 -36.49
CA LYS A 4 0.69 30.86 -35.03
C LYS A 4 1.78 29.86 -34.61
N THR A 5 2.86 30.33 -34.00
CA THR A 5 4.05 29.52 -33.65
C THR A 5 3.90 28.79 -32.31
N SER A 6 2.90 29.14 -31.50
CA SER A 6 2.56 28.49 -30.22
C SER A 6 1.08 28.72 -29.87
N PHE A 7 0.50 27.85 -29.06
CA PHE A 7 -0.84 28.03 -28.49
C PHE A 7 -0.83 28.85 -27.20
N VAL A 8 0.32 28.97 -26.56
CA VAL A 8 0.55 29.73 -25.34
C VAL A 8 0.83 31.19 -25.70
N GLU A 9 0.24 32.12 -24.96
CA GLU A 9 0.36 33.57 -25.19
C GLU A 9 1.26 34.25 -24.14
N ASP A 10 1.41 33.63 -22.97
CA ASP A 10 2.32 34.00 -21.91
C ASP A 10 3.71 33.37 -22.06
N CYS A 11 4.70 33.97 -21.42
CA CYS A 11 6.08 33.53 -21.38
C CYS A 11 6.64 33.58 -19.96
N ILE A 12 7.84 33.07 -19.79
CA ILE A 12 8.50 32.99 -18.48
C ILE A 12 8.59 34.36 -17.78
N ASP A 13 8.77 35.45 -18.54
CA ASP A 13 8.93 36.80 -17.99
C ASP A 13 7.62 37.38 -17.43
N ASP A 14 6.46 36.82 -17.79
CA ASP A 14 5.17 37.25 -17.25
C ASP A 14 4.98 36.81 -15.77
N TYR A 15 5.83 35.89 -15.30
CA TYR A 15 5.81 35.34 -13.96
C TYR A 15 6.93 35.92 -13.13
N VAL A 16 6.59 36.98 -12.42
CA VAL A 16 7.53 37.73 -11.58
C VAL A 16 7.30 37.45 -10.10
N ILE A 17 8.31 37.80 -9.31
CA ILE A 17 8.22 37.65 -7.87
C ILE A 17 7.18 38.61 -7.26
N THR A 18 7.02 39.81 -7.83
CA THR A 18 6.05 40.79 -7.33
C THR A 18 4.63 40.21 -7.40
N PRO A 19 3.74 40.57 -6.46
CA PRO A 19 2.35 40.14 -6.52
C PRO A 19 1.72 40.50 -7.87
N SER A 20 1.03 39.55 -8.49
CA SER A 20 0.26 39.81 -9.71
C SER A 20 -0.95 40.69 -9.42
N ASP A 21 -1.54 41.30 -10.46
CA ASP A 21 -2.80 42.04 -10.32
C ASP A 21 -3.92 41.16 -9.76
N GLU A 22 -3.90 39.86 -10.07
CA GLU A 22 -4.83 38.88 -9.52
C GLU A 22 -4.58 38.63 -8.04
N GLU A 23 -3.33 38.43 -7.61
CA GLU A 23 -2.96 38.26 -6.19
C GLU A 23 -3.35 39.51 -5.38
N LEU A 24 -3.13 40.71 -5.93
CA LEU A 24 -3.54 41.98 -5.34
C LEU A 24 -5.06 42.10 -5.24
N LEU A 25 -5.79 41.70 -6.29
CA LEU A 25 -7.26 41.71 -6.28
C LEU A 25 -7.81 40.73 -5.24
N GLN A 26 -7.29 39.51 -5.18
CA GLN A 26 -7.66 38.49 -4.20
C GLN A 26 -7.41 38.98 -2.77
N TYR A 27 -6.25 39.60 -2.52
CA TYR A 27 -5.95 40.20 -1.23
C TYR A 27 -6.95 41.33 -0.87
N GLN A 28 -7.26 42.23 -1.80
CA GLN A 28 -8.28 43.27 -1.59
C GLN A 28 -9.68 42.70 -1.34
N GLU A 29 -10.04 41.62 -2.01
CA GLU A 29 -11.30 40.91 -1.77
C GLU A 29 -11.35 40.29 -0.39
N GLY A 30 -10.26 39.69 0.06
CA GLY A 30 -10.13 39.16 1.41
C GLY A 30 -10.21 40.25 2.48
N GLU A 31 -9.63 41.43 2.26
CA GLU A 31 -9.80 42.60 3.15
C GLU A 31 -11.26 43.09 3.19
N ARG A 32 -11.97 43.06 2.06
CA ARG A 32 -13.42 43.34 2.04
C ARG A 32 -14.20 42.26 2.80
N ARG A 33 -13.81 40.99 2.64
CA ARG A 33 -14.42 39.83 3.31
C ARG A 33 -14.22 39.86 4.82
N LYS A 34 -13.03 40.29 5.30
CA LYS A 34 -12.69 40.48 6.72
C LYS A 34 -13.75 41.29 7.46
N LYS A 35 -14.32 42.32 6.83
CA LYS A 35 -15.42 43.12 7.41
C LYS A 35 -16.69 42.29 7.68
N GLN A 36 -16.99 41.30 6.85
CA GLN A 36 -18.11 40.37 7.07
C GLN A 36 -17.75 39.32 8.12
N VAL A 37 -16.50 38.82 8.10
CA VAL A 37 -15.97 37.90 9.12
C VAL A 37 -16.12 38.51 10.51
N LYS A 38 -15.72 39.77 10.70
CA LYS A 38 -15.89 40.51 11.97
C LYS A 38 -17.34 40.54 12.46
N LYS A 39 -18.29 40.84 11.57
CA LYS A 39 -19.73 40.83 11.91
C LYS A 39 -20.22 39.45 12.37
N TRP A 40 -19.63 38.37 11.86
CA TRP A 40 -19.95 37.02 12.33
C TRP A 40 -19.27 36.72 13.66
N ILE A 41 -17.99 37.08 13.83
CA ILE A 41 -17.29 36.99 15.12
C ILE A 41 -18.12 37.64 16.22
N ASP A 42 -18.61 38.87 16.01
CA ASP A 42 -19.47 39.58 16.98
C ASP A 42 -20.75 38.80 17.32
N LYS A 43 -21.39 38.15 16.33
CA LYS A 43 -22.59 37.33 16.56
C LYS A 43 -22.29 36.07 17.36
N PHE A 44 -21.16 35.41 17.08
CA PHE A 44 -20.73 34.24 17.84
C PHE A 44 -20.41 34.67 19.28
N ILE A 45 -19.60 35.71 19.47
CA ILE A 45 -19.24 36.26 20.79
C ILE A 45 -20.46 36.77 21.57
N ALA A 46 -21.52 37.24 20.91
CA ALA A 46 -22.75 37.63 21.61
C ALA A 46 -23.57 36.45 22.15
N CYS A 47 -23.18 35.19 21.85
CA CYS A 47 -23.88 34.02 22.37
C CYS A 47 -23.46 33.72 23.81
N ASP A 48 -24.47 33.55 24.68
CA ASP A 48 -24.34 33.22 26.10
C ASP A 48 -25.05 31.90 26.44
N THR A 49 -25.56 31.19 25.44
CA THR A 49 -26.35 29.97 25.62
C THR A 49 -26.19 29.06 24.42
N PHE A 50 -26.28 27.75 24.64
CA PHE A 50 -26.26 26.74 23.58
C PHE A 50 -27.28 27.03 22.47
N ALA A 51 -28.52 27.41 22.83
CA ALA A 51 -29.57 27.68 21.86
C ALA A 51 -29.24 28.88 20.94
N LYS A 52 -28.67 29.96 21.49
CA LYS A 52 -28.23 31.11 20.69
C LYS A 52 -27.05 30.73 19.80
N LEU A 53 -26.03 30.06 20.35
CA LEU A 53 -24.86 29.61 19.60
C LEU A 53 -25.26 28.71 18.41
N ARG A 54 -26.12 27.71 18.67
CA ARG A 54 -26.65 26.84 17.62
C ARG A 54 -27.37 27.61 16.53
N LYS A 55 -28.25 28.55 16.89
CA LYS A 55 -28.98 29.35 15.90
C LYS A 55 -28.04 30.22 15.05
N VAL A 56 -26.98 30.76 15.67
CA VAL A 56 -25.94 31.50 14.95
C VAL A 56 -25.17 30.60 13.99
N VAL A 57 -24.77 29.41 14.42
CA VAL A 57 -24.08 28.41 13.55
C VAL A 57 -24.97 27.98 12.38
N GLU A 58 -26.23 27.63 12.62
CA GLU A 58 -27.18 27.26 11.56
C GLU A 58 -27.40 28.40 10.55
N SER A 59 -27.36 29.65 11.03
CA SER A 59 -27.44 30.84 10.17
C SER A 59 -26.14 31.06 9.40
N TYR A 60 -24.99 30.82 10.03
CA TYR A 60 -23.67 30.93 9.42
C TYR A 60 -23.50 29.91 8.29
N ASN A 61 -23.88 28.65 8.50
CA ASN A 61 -23.82 27.58 7.50
C ASN A 61 -24.68 27.87 6.25
N LYS A 62 -25.60 28.84 6.32
CA LYS A 62 -26.41 29.30 5.20
C LYS A 62 -25.88 30.57 4.54
N SER A 63 -24.87 31.20 5.13
CA SER A 63 -24.31 32.46 4.67
C SER A 63 -23.36 32.29 3.48
N VAL A 64 -23.13 33.38 2.76
CA VAL A 64 -22.17 33.46 1.64
C VAL A 64 -20.76 33.06 2.10
N LEU A 65 -20.32 33.51 3.28
CA LEU A 65 -18.98 33.16 3.80
C LEU A 65 -18.78 31.65 3.96
N SER A 66 -19.82 30.92 4.38
CA SER A 66 -19.74 29.47 4.54
C SER A 66 -19.86 28.73 3.21
N LYS A 67 -20.71 29.19 2.29
CA LYS A 67 -21.03 28.46 1.05
C LYS A 67 -20.11 28.78 -0.13
N GLU A 68 -19.70 30.03 -0.24
CA GLU A 68 -18.99 30.54 -1.41
C GLU A 68 -17.52 30.86 -1.08
N ASN A 69 -17.20 31.26 0.15
CA ASN A 69 -15.83 31.54 0.57
C ASN A 69 -15.16 30.42 1.38
N ASP A 70 -15.90 29.34 1.67
CA ASP A 70 -15.38 28.12 2.31
C ASP A 70 -14.57 28.41 3.60
N ILE A 71 -15.09 29.31 4.45
CA ILE A 71 -14.55 29.56 5.79
C ILE A 71 -15.20 28.56 6.76
N ASP A 72 -14.38 27.70 7.36
CA ASP A 72 -14.87 26.69 8.32
C ASP A 72 -15.43 27.38 9.58
N VAL A 73 -16.57 26.88 10.08
CA VAL A 73 -17.19 27.35 11.32
C VAL A 73 -16.25 27.23 12.54
N VAL A 74 -15.27 26.32 12.47
CA VAL A 74 -14.22 26.15 13.49
C VAL A 74 -13.48 27.46 13.79
N PHE A 75 -13.21 28.27 12.77
CA PHE A 75 -12.60 29.59 12.95
C PHE A 75 -13.39 30.43 13.98
N PHE A 76 -14.72 30.47 13.84
CA PHE A 76 -15.58 31.24 14.73
C PHE A 76 -15.71 30.60 16.11
N PHE A 77 -15.63 29.27 16.23
CA PHE A 77 -15.55 28.61 17.52
C PHE A 77 -14.27 29.00 18.27
N TRP A 78 -13.14 29.08 17.59
CA TRP A 78 -11.89 29.54 18.22
C TRP A 78 -11.95 30.99 18.66
N GLN A 79 -12.49 31.88 17.83
CA GLN A 79 -12.73 33.27 18.23
C GLN A 79 -13.68 33.38 19.43
N TYR A 80 -14.74 32.57 19.46
CA TYR A 80 -15.69 32.50 20.57
C TYR A 80 -15.04 32.02 21.88
N ILE A 81 -14.17 31.02 21.81
CA ILE A 81 -13.46 30.44 22.95
C ILE A 81 -12.44 31.43 23.50
N PHE A 82 -11.57 31.99 22.66
CA PHE A 82 -10.48 32.86 23.09
C PHE A 82 -10.91 34.28 23.46
N TYR A 83 -12.16 34.66 23.18
CA TYR A 83 -12.69 35.95 23.62
C TYR A 83 -12.63 36.12 25.14
N ASP A 84 -13.00 35.08 25.90
CA ASP A 84 -12.80 35.01 27.35
C ASP A 84 -12.75 33.55 27.82
N LEU A 85 -11.54 33.06 28.09
CA LEU A 85 -11.29 31.68 28.56
C LEU A 85 -11.84 31.42 29.97
N ASN A 86 -12.16 32.47 30.75
CA ASN A 86 -12.68 32.32 32.11
C ASN A 86 -14.21 32.40 32.16
N ASP A 87 -14.87 32.68 31.04
CA ASP A 87 -16.33 32.77 30.97
C ASP A 87 -16.96 31.37 30.96
N LYS A 88 -17.42 30.96 32.15
CA LYS A 88 -18.08 29.68 32.37
C LYS A 88 -19.32 29.49 31.50
N THR A 89 -20.07 30.56 31.24
CA THR A 89 -21.28 30.49 30.41
C THR A 89 -20.94 30.17 28.96
N ARG A 90 -19.83 30.70 28.43
CA ARG A 90 -19.33 30.33 27.10
C ARG A 90 -18.85 28.91 27.03
N PHE A 91 -18.07 28.49 28.03
CA PHE A 91 -17.60 27.12 28.17
C PHE A 91 -18.77 26.12 28.18
N ASP A 92 -19.78 26.36 29.02
CA ASP A 92 -20.97 25.49 29.09
C ASP A 92 -21.71 25.42 27.75
N ALA A 93 -21.83 26.55 27.03
CA ALA A 93 -22.50 26.60 25.74
C ALA A 93 -21.74 25.83 24.63
N ILE A 94 -20.41 25.96 24.56
CA ILE A 94 -19.61 25.24 23.57
C ILE A 94 -19.53 23.73 23.90
N MET A 95 -19.46 23.36 25.18
CA MET A 95 -19.49 21.96 25.61
C MET A 95 -20.82 21.28 25.28
N GLN A 96 -21.95 21.96 25.51
CA GLN A 96 -23.25 21.49 25.06
C GLN A 96 -23.31 21.35 23.54
N TYR A 97 -22.71 22.28 22.80
CA TYR A 97 -22.65 22.20 21.34
C TYR A 97 -21.84 20.98 20.87
N MET A 98 -20.64 20.74 21.43
CA MET A 98 -19.83 19.56 21.09
C MET A 98 -20.51 18.24 21.50
N SER A 99 -21.34 18.26 22.54
CA SER A 99 -22.10 17.10 23.00
C SER A 99 -23.32 16.78 22.12
N SER A 100 -23.77 17.72 21.30
CA SER A 100 -25.04 17.61 20.55
C SER A 100 -24.97 16.75 19.29
N GLY A 101 -23.76 16.50 18.76
CA GLY A 101 -23.56 15.78 17.50
C GLY A 101 -23.90 16.59 16.24
N TYR A 102 -24.17 17.91 16.34
CA TYR A 102 -24.38 18.80 15.19
C TYR A 102 -23.09 19.15 14.44
N TYR A 103 -21.94 18.81 15.00
CA TYR A 103 -20.62 19.08 14.45
C TYR A 103 -19.71 17.87 14.74
N PRO A 104 -18.75 17.52 13.86
CA PRO A 104 -17.82 16.43 14.12
C PRO A 104 -16.93 16.76 15.32
N GLU A 105 -17.34 16.31 16.50
CA GLU A 105 -16.84 16.79 17.78
C GLU A 105 -15.38 16.41 18.02
N TYR A 106 -14.91 15.33 17.38
CA TYR A 106 -13.50 14.92 17.39
C TYR A 106 -12.54 16.02 16.91
N ARG A 107 -13.01 17.00 16.14
CA ARG A 107 -12.20 18.13 15.64
C ARG A 107 -11.91 19.20 16.69
N LEU A 108 -12.67 19.29 17.78
CA LEU A 108 -12.49 20.32 18.82
C LEU A 108 -12.40 19.77 20.24
N ILE A 109 -13.03 18.63 20.53
CA ILE A 109 -13.15 18.14 21.92
C ILE A 109 -11.81 17.78 22.55
N ARG A 110 -10.85 17.28 21.76
CA ARG A 110 -9.47 17.02 22.22
C ARG A 110 -8.64 18.29 22.35
N PRO A 111 -8.60 19.19 21.33
CA PRO A 111 -7.99 20.52 21.47
C PRO A 111 -8.47 21.29 22.71
N LEU A 112 -9.76 21.20 23.07
CA LEU A 112 -10.31 21.86 24.25
C LEU A 112 -9.65 21.42 25.56
N CYS A 113 -9.16 20.17 25.66
CA CYS A 113 -8.41 19.68 26.83
C CYS A 113 -7.04 20.34 27.01
N HIS A 114 -6.51 21.01 25.98
CA HIS A 114 -5.22 21.73 26.06
C HIS A 114 -5.38 23.20 26.46
N ILE A 115 -6.62 23.68 26.51
CA ILE A 115 -6.96 25.09 26.82
C ILE A 115 -7.71 25.17 28.14
N TYR A 116 -8.67 24.28 28.34
CA TYR A 116 -9.43 24.13 29.57
C TYR A 116 -8.89 22.95 30.37
N ASN A 117 -9.18 22.91 31.67
CA ASN A 117 -8.86 21.76 32.50
C ASN A 117 -9.49 20.48 31.88
N PRO A 118 -8.68 19.44 31.54
CA PRO A 118 -9.17 18.21 30.93
C PRO A 118 -10.31 17.54 31.70
N GLU A 119 -10.28 17.61 33.03
CA GLU A 119 -11.32 17.04 33.89
C GLU A 119 -12.64 17.80 33.79
N ASP A 120 -12.59 19.12 33.65
CA ASP A 120 -13.78 19.94 33.44
C ASP A 120 -14.40 19.68 32.07
N VAL A 121 -13.58 19.50 31.03
CA VAL A 121 -14.02 19.11 29.68
C VAL A 121 -14.69 17.73 29.74
N LEU A 122 -14.05 16.75 30.40
CA LEU A 122 -14.59 15.40 30.55
C LEU A 122 -15.92 15.39 31.32
N ALA A 123 -16.03 16.17 32.39
CA ALA A 123 -17.24 16.27 33.22
C ALA A 123 -18.42 16.87 32.44
N ASN A 124 -18.16 17.84 31.56
CA ASN A 124 -19.19 18.54 30.79
C ASN A 124 -19.46 17.92 29.40
N TYR A 125 -18.71 16.88 29.01
CA TYR A 125 -18.92 16.19 27.74
C TYR A 125 -20.02 15.11 27.84
N ASN A 126 -21.23 15.47 27.44
CA ASN A 126 -22.40 14.61 27.50
C ASN A 126 -22.93 14.22 26.11
N TYR A 127 -22.09 13.58 25.30
CA TYR A 127 -22.48 13.18 23.94
C TYR A 127 -23.75 12.32 23.94
N SER A 128 -24.77 12.74 23.18
CA SER A 128 -26.11 12.16 23.22
C SER A 128 -26.68 11.73 21.86
N LEU A 129 -25.90 11.81 20.78
CA LEU A 129 -26.37 11.46 19.43
C LEU A 129 -26.13 9.97 19.11
N GLY A 130 -27.20 9.24 18.81
CA GLY A 130 -27.14 7.84 18.36
C GLY A 130 -27.44 6.81 19.46
N VAL A 131 -27.17 5.54 19.18
CA VAL A 131 -27.41 4.43 20.13
C VAL A 131 -26.44 4.51 21.31
N LYS A 132 -26.87 4.02 22.48
CA LYS A 132 -26.09 4.06 23.73
C LYS A 132 -24.62 3.63 23.57
N GLN A 133 -24.37 2.58 22.79
CA GLN A 133 -23.01 2.08 22.52
C GLN A 133 -22.12 3.12 21.82
N THR A 134 -22.68 3.90 20.89
CA THR A 134 -21.97 5.00 20.22
C THR A 134 -21.65 6.10 21.24
N CYS A 135 -22.64 6.57 22.01
CA CYS A 135 -22.41 7.58 23.04
C CYS A 135 -21.36 7.16 24.08
N ASP A 136 -21.43 5.90 24.54
CA ASP A 136 -20.46 5.32 25.46
C ASP A 136 -19.06 5.23 24.84
N LYS A 137 -18.94 4.97 23.53
CA LYS A 137 -17.67 4.97 22.80
C LYS A 137 -17.05 6.37 22.76
N HIS A 138 -17.81 7.41 22.43
CA HIS A 138 -17.30 8.79 22.39
C HIS A 138 -16.81 9.26 23.76
N LYS A 139 -17.60 9.03 24.81
CA LYS A 139 -17.20 9.35 26.20
C LYS A 139 -15.96 8.58 26.66
N ARG A 140 -15.89 7.28 26.34
CA ARG A 140 -14.72 6.45 26.65
C ARG A 140 -13.47 6.90 25.91
N ASN A 141 -13.59 7.31 24.64
CA ASN A 141 -12.48 7.80 23.85
C ASN A 141 -11.92 9.11 24.41
N LEU A 142 -12.78 10.03 24.84
CA LEU A 142 -12.32 11.26 25.52
C LEU A 142 -11.68 10.94 26.86
N ARG A 143 -12.29 10.05 27.68
CA ARG A 143 -11.70 9.63 28.95
C ARG A 143 -10.30 9.05 28.78
N LYS A 144 -10.12 8.12 27.84
CA LYS A 144 -8.80 7.55 27.51
C LYS A 144 -7.78 8.61 27.11
N TYR A 145 -8.23 9.62 26.39
CA TYR A 145 -7.38 10.75 26.00
C TYR A 145 -6.97 11.59 27.21
N VAL A 146 -7.92 11.95 28.08
CA VAL A 146 -7.64 12.69 29.32
C VAL A 146 -6.70 11.89 30.25
N GLU A 147 -6.95 10.59 30.41
CA GLU A 147 -6.05 9.68 31.15
C GLU A 147 -4.62 9.71 30.57
N SER A 148 -4.49 9.71 29.23
CA SER A 148 -3.18 9.81 28.57
C SER A 148 -2.45 11.15 28.79
N LEU A 149 -3.17 12.24 29.06
CA LEU A 149 -2.56 13.53 29.40
C LEU A 149 -2.00 13.55 30.83
N SER A 150 -2.56 12.73 31.74
CA SER A 150 -2.16 12.66 33.15
C SER A 150 -0.96 11.75 33.43
N ASN A 151 -0.69 10.79 32.55
CA ASN A 151 0.48 9.92 32.62
C ASN A 151 1.64 10.59 31.87
N ALA A 152 2.62 11.09 32.62
CA ALA A 152 3.73 11.90 32.11
C ALA A 152 4.58 11.19 31.03
N GLU A 153 4.20 11.39 29.76
CA GLU A 153 5.02 11.28 28.54
C GLU A 153 4.68 12.41 27.55
N TYR A 154 4.23 13.57 28.04
CA TYR A 154 3.99 14.76 27.23
C TYR A 154 5.14 15.77 27.42
N GLU A 155 6.34 15.38 26.96
CA GLU A 155 7.53 16.26 26.85
C GLU A 155 7.94 16.45 25.37
N ASN A 156 6.99 16.56 24.45
CA ASN A 156 7.28 17.15 23.15
C ASN A 156 6.96 18.64 23.23
N ALA A 157 7.98 19.47 23.08
CA ALA A 157 7.80 20.91 22.88
C ALA A 157 6.76 21.13 21.77
N ASN A 158 5.75 21.95 22.03
CA ASN A 158 4.69 22.25 21.06
C ASN A 158 5.32 22.87 19.81
N GLU A 159 5.53 22.08 18.76
CA GLU A 159 5.74 22.62 17.43
C GLU A 159 4.49 23.43 17.09
N THR A 160 4.71 24.72 16.84
CA THR A 160 3.65 25.67 16.51
C THR A 160 3.89 26.18 15.10
N GLU A 161 2.85 26.17 14.27
CA GLU A 161 2.85 26.74 12.93
C GLU A 161 2.15 28.10 12.98
N VAL A 162 2.86 29.15 12.59
CA VAL A 162 2.31 30.51 12.50
C VAL A 162 2.13 30.87 11.04
N ARG A 163 0.95 31.32 10.63
CA ARG A 163 0.69 31.73 9.24
C ARG A 163 -0.33 32.85 9.09
N PHE A 164 -0.32 33.53 7.94
CA PHE A 164 -1.43 34.39 7.52
C PHE A 164 -2.49 33.58 6.76
N ASP A 165 -3.74 33.59 7.21
CA ASP A 165 -4.86 32.91 6.57
C ASP A 165 -5.53 33.80 5.51
N GLU A 166 -5.27 33.52 4.24
CA GLU A 166 -5.81 34.20 3.06
C GLU A 166 -7.36 34.16 2.95
N LYS A 167 -8.03 33.23 3.62
CA LYS A 167 -9.50 33.17 3.58
C LYS A 167 -10.12 34.16 4.56
N THR A 168 -9.60 34.21 5.78
CA THR A 168 -10.15 35.02 6.87
C THR A 168 -9.48 36.40 6.99
N HIS A 169 -8.25 36.53 6.49
CA HIS A 169 -7.34 37.66 6.68
C HIS A 169 -6.96 37.89 8.15
N TYR A 170 -6.72 36.79 8.87
CA TYR A 170 -6.21 36.77 10.23
C TYR A 170 -4.88 36.02 10.28
N TYR A 171 -4.04 36.32 11.25
CA TYR A 171 -2.86 35.50 11.55
C TYR A 171 -3.28 34.36 12.46
N CYS A 172 -2.79 33.16 12.22
CA CYS A 172 -3.13 31.96 12.98
C CYS A 172 -1.86 31.32 13.54
N GLU A 173 -1.80 31.10 14.85
CA GLU A 173 -0.87 30.14 15.46
C GLU A 173 -1.63 28.84 15.71
N SER A 174 -1.11 27.73 15.20
CA SER A 174 -1.68 26.39 15.36
C SER A 174 -0.69 25.48 16.05
N ASP A 175 -1.14 24.61 16.96
CA ASP A 175 -0.28 23.60 17.59
C ASP A 175 -0.55 22.18 17.05
N SER A 176 0.35 21.25 17.37
CA SER A 176 0.25 19.83 17.01
C SER A 176 -0.97 19.11 17.61
N TYR A 177 -1.68 19.73 18.56
CA TYR A 177 -2.90 19.21 19.17
C TYR A 177 -4.18 19.70 18.49
N GLY A 178 -4.05 20.60 17.50
CA GLY A 178 -5.16 21.16 16.74
C GLY A 178 -5.83 22.36 17.43
N VAL A 179 -5.14 23.03 18.37
CA VAL A 179 -5.56 24.34 18.87
C VAL A 179 -5.17 25.40 17.84
N HIS A 180 -6.11 26.26 17.47
CA HIS A 180 -5.87 27.37 16.56
C HIS A 180 -6.21 28.70 17.24
N ARG A 181 -5.24 29.61 17.30
CA ARG A 181 -5.43 30.95 17.85
C ARG A 181 -5.26 31.97 16.74
N PHE A 182 -6.31 32.75 16.49
CA PHE A 182 -6.30 33.77 15.43
C PHE A 182 -6.20 35.18 16.00
N PHE A 183 -5.42 36.03 15.32
CA PHE A 183 -5.15 37.43 15.64
C PHE A 183 -5.59 38.30 14.47
N GLU A 184 -6.30 39.40 14.75
CA GLU A 184 -6.83 40.27 13.69
C GLU A 184 -5.71 41.07 13.02
N THR A 185 -4.72 41.48 13.80
CA THR A 185 -3.63 42.35 13.37
C THR A 185 -2.27 41.71 13.63
N PHE A 186 -1.26 42.15 12.89
CA PHE A 186 0.10 41.64 13.06
C PHE A 186 0.66 42.04 14.44
N GLU A 187 0.29 43.23 14.91
CA GLU A 187 0.67 43.75 16.22
C GLU A 187 0.13 42.90 17.37
N GLU A 188 -1.06 42.32 17.23
CA GLU A 188 -1.61 41.36 18.19
C GLU A 188 -0.78 40.07 18.24
N LEU A 189 -0.44 39.52 17.07
CA LEU A 189 0.39 38.31 16.96
C LEU A 189 1.78 38.55 17.59
N ILE A 190 2.47 39.62 17.19
CA ILE A 190 3.85 39.86 17.62
C ILE A 190 3.93 40.16 19.12
N LYS A 191 2.93 40.87 19.66
CA LYS A 191 2.79 41.10 21.10
C LYS A 191 2.59 39.78 21.85
N TYR A 192 1.75 38.89 21.31
CA TYR A 192 1.50 37.58 21.89
C TYR A 192 2.76 36.69 21.88
N ARG A 193 3.51 36.65 20.77
CA ARG A 193 4.77 35.89 20.66
C ARG A 193 6.00 36.62 21.21
N LYS A 194 5.84 37.79 21.83
CA LYS A 194 6.94 38.59 22.41
C LYS A 194 8.09 38.83 21.41
N ASN A 195 7.75 39.22 20.18
CA ASN A 195 8.68 39.42 19.06
C ASN A 195 9.39 38.16 18.53
N ASP A 196 8.91 36.95 18.82
CA ASP A 196 9.43 35.71 18.24
C ASP A 196 8.58 35.24 17.04
N LEU A 197 9.19 35.23 15.85
CA LEU A 197 8.60 34.77 14.59
C LEU A 197 9.25 33.49 14.07
N SER A 198 10.01 32.77 14.91
CA SER A 198 10.57 31.47 14.53
C SER A 198 9.46 30.56 13.97
N ASP A 199 9.74 29.94 12.82
CA ASP A 199 8.86 29.03 12.06
C ASP A 199 7.56 29.66 11.50
N ALA A 200 7.47 31.00 11.43
CA ALA A 200 6.32 31.68 10.85
C ALA A 200 6.36 31.75 9.31
N ASP A 201 5.21 31.50 8.65
CA ASP A 201 4.99 31.72 7.22
C ASP A 201 4.03 32.90 6.98
N LEU A 202 4.61 34.07 6.75
CA LEU A 202 3.90 35.32 6.51
C LEU A 202 3.87 35.70 5.02
N THR A 203 4.29 34.81 4.13
CA THR A 203 4.43 35.08 2.68
C THR A 203 3.11 35.49 2.02
N LYS A 204 1.98 35.02 2.55
CA LYS A 204 0.63 35.31 2.04
C LYS A 204 0.12 36.69 2.40
N ASP A 205 0.75 37.37 3.36
CA ASP A 205 0.41 38.75 3.69
C ASP A 205 1.19 39.74 2.82
N ILE A 206 0.78 39.84 1.56
CA ILE A 206 1.54 40.57 0.53
C ILE A 206 1.59 42.09 0.75
N GLN A 207 0.78 42.66 1.65
CA GLN A 207 0.79 44.09 1.99
C GLN A 207 1.32 44.37 3.41
N LEU A 208 1.89 43.38 4.09
CA LEU A 208 2.49 43.59 5.41
C LEU A 208 3.76 44.44 5.31
N ASP A 209 3.65 45.69 5.75
CA ASP A 209 4.77 46.61 5.89
C ASP A 209 5.19 46.70 7.36
N TYR A 210 6.25 45.98 7.73
CA TYR A 210 6.76 45.93 9.09
C TYR A 210 8.29 45.78 9.13
N ASP A 211 8.95 46.50 10.05
CA ASP A 211 10.39 46.34 10.28
C ASP A 211 10.68 45.12 11.16
N PHE A 212 11.05 44.01 10.52
CA PHE A 212 11.38 42.75 11.19
C PHE A 212 12.74 42.74 11.90
N SER A 213 13.53 43.82 11.87
CA SER A 213 14.86 43.86 12.50
C SER A 213 14.86 43.59 14.01
N ALA A 214 13.76 43.92 14.68
CA ALA A 214 13.55 43.67 16.11
C ALA A 214 12.95 42.28 16.41
N CYS A 215 12.57 41.51 15.39
CA CYS A 215 11.98 40.19 15.54
C CYS A 215 13.06 39.11 15.59
N LYS A 216 12.89 38.12 16.47
CA LYS A 216 13.65 36.88 16.41
C LYS A 216 13.08 36.00 15.29
N THR A 217 13.94 35.53 14.40
CA THR A 217 13.61 34.64 13.29
C THR A 217 14.60 33.47 13.23
N ASN A 218 14.22 32.37 12.58
CA ASN A 218 15.08 31.23 12.30
C ASN A 218 15.08 30.88 10.81
N GLU A 219 15.79 29.81 10.43
CA GLU A 219 15.95 29.33 9.06
C GLU A 219 14.63 29.03 8.35
N ASN A 220 13.61 28.58 9.07
CA ASN A 220 12.29 28.22 8.54
C ASN A 220 11.33 29.41 8.40
N THR A 221 11.70 30.58 8.93
CA THR A 221 10.84 31.77 8.89
C THR A 221 10.73 32.29 7.47
N LYS A 222 9.50 32.43 6.96
CA LYS A 222 9.20 32.99 5.64
C LYS A 222 8.50 34.34 5.79
N LEU A 223 9.18 35.39 5.38
CA LEU A 223 8.68 36.76 5.44
C LEU A 223 7.92 37.12 4.15
N PRO A 224 7.09 38.19 4.16
CA PRO A 224 6.52 38.74 2.95
C PRO A 224 7.59 39.08 1.91
N ILE A 225 7.22 39.02 0.64
CA ILE A 225 8.13 39.20 -0.51
C ILE A 225 8.91 40.53 -0.40
N GLY A 226 8.27 41.61 0.05
CA GLY A 226 8.91 42.92 0.20
C GLY A 226 10.09 42.94 1.18
N ASN A 227 10.17 41.97 2.09
CA ASN A 227 11.12 41.95 3.21
C ASN A 227 12.09 40.76 3.15
N SER A 228 12.10 40.00 2.05
CA SER A 228 12.82 38.73 1.94
C SER A 228 14.30 38.86 1.51
N GLY A 229 14.82 40.07 1.34
CA GLY A 229 16.22 40.32 0.93
C GLY A 229 16.52 39.90 -0.52
N ASP A 230 17.79 39.71 -0.86
CA ASP A 230 18.20 39.16 -2.16
C ASP A 230 17.76 37.69 -2.25
N LEU A 231 16.89 37.39 -3.22
CA LEU A 231 16.33 36.06 -3.46
C LEU A 231 17.02 35.38 -4.63
N GLU A 232 17.32 34.10 -4.47
CA GLU A 232 17.86 33.27 -5.55
C GLU A 232 16.72 32.79 -6.45
N TYR A 233 16.80 33.15 -7.73
CA TYR A 233 15.85 32.69 -8.74
C TYR A 233 16.35 31.43 -9.43
N VAL A 234 15.57 30.35 -9.34
CA VAL A 234 15.90 29.03 -9.88
C VAL A 234 14.83 28.61 -10.88
N ILE A 235 15.28 28.18 -12.06
CA ILE A 235 14.43 27.54 -13.07
C ILE A 235 14.86 26.08 -13.23
N LYS A 236 13.91 25.14 -13.12
CA LYS A 236 14.13 23.72 -13.46
C LYS A 236 13.23 23.34 -14.63
N LYS A 237 13.82 22.77 -15.66
CA LYS A 237 13.16 22.42 -16.93
C LYS A 237 13.33 20.91 -17.15
N LYS A 238 12.26 20.16 -17.39
CA LYS A 238 12.38 18.71 -17.67
C LYS A 238 11.26 18.15 -18.53
N TYR A 239 11.52 17.02 -19.17
CA TYR A 239 10.51 16.17 -19.81
C TYR A 239 10.29 14.90 -18.97
N SER A 240 9.05 14.67 -18.52
CA SER A 240 8.70 13.50 -17.71
C SER A 240 7.21 13.18 -17.83
N ASP A 241 6.86 11.89 -17.83
CA ASP A 241 5.46 11.41 -17.92
C ASP A 241 4.70 11.93 -19.15
N GLY A 242 5.39 12.05 -20.28
CA GLY A 242 4.81 12.54 -21.53
C GLY A 242 4.63 14.06 -21.62
N LYS A 243 5.07 14.82 -20.60
CA LYS A 243 4.89 16.27 -20.54
C LYS A 243 6.20 17.02 -20.30
N PHE A 244 6.25 18.26 -20.78
CA PHE A 244 7.30 19.22 -20.46
C PHE A 244 6.90 20.01 -19.23
N LYS A 245 7.82 20.15 -18.27
CA LYS A 245 7.55 20.80 -16.99
C LYS A 245 8.59 21.87 -16.71
N VAL A 246 8.13 23.04 -16.27
CA VAL A 246 8.97 24.15 -15.80
C VAL A 246 8.59 24.48 -14.37
N LEU A 247 9.57 24.48 -13.47
CA LEU A 247 9.46 25.07 -12.13
C LEU A 247 10.24 26.38 -12.15
N GLN A 248 9.55 27.49 -11.87
CA GLN A 248 10.16 28.77 -11.52
C GLN A 248 10.05 28.93 -10.01
N ALA A 249 11.14 29.21 -9.30
CA ALA A 249 11.10 29.35 -7.84
C ALA A 249 12.08 30.40 -7.34
N TRP A 250 11.67 31.14 -6.30
CA TRP A 250 12.49 32.11 -5.59
C TRP A 250 12.76 31.60 -4.19
N TYR A 251 14.04 31.46 -3.86
CA TYR A 251 14.51 30.96 -2.57
C TYR A 251 15.15 32.08 -1.76
N ASN A 252 14.92 32.08 -0.46
CA ASN A 252 15.66 32.96 0.44
C ASN A 252 17.09 32.44 0.66
N LYS A 253 17.91 33.23 1.35
CA LYS A 253 19.30 32.88 1.73
C LYS A 253 19.46 31.56 2.53
N ASN A 254 18.36 30.94 2.97
CA ASN A 254 18.35 29.68 3.70
C ASN A 254 17.76 28.52 2.86
N ASP A 255 17.71 28.65 1.52
CA ASP A 255 17.14 27.66 0.59
C ASP A 255 15.65 27.36 0.81
N VAL A 256 14.90 28.27 1.43
CA VAL A 256 13.45 28.11 1.64
C VAL A 256 12.68 28.77 0.49
N PRO A 257 11.74 28.07 -0.18
CA PRO A 257 10.97 28.64 -1.29
C PRO A 257 9.99 29.70 -0.76
N VAL A 258 10.13 30.92 -1.28
CA VAL A 258 9.27 32.09 -0.98
C VAL A 258 8.11 32.17 -1.96
N LYS A 259 8.37 31.95 -3.26
CA LYS A 259 7.36 31.91 -4.33
C LYS A 259 7.77 30.87 -5.36
N HIS A 260 6.80 30.23 -6.02
CA HIS A 260 7.09 29.37 -7.15
C HIS A 260 5.89 29.25 -8.10
N TYR A 261 6.18 28.89 -9.36
CA TYR A 261 5.21 28.55 -10.38
C TYR A 261 5.59 27.21 -11.01
N ILE A 262 4.58 26.38 -11.27
CA ILE A 262 4.73 25.11 -11.98
C ILE A 262 3.94 25.21 -13.27
N HIS A 263 4.60 25.02 -14.40
CA HIS A 263 4.01 25.02 -15.73
C HIS A 263 4.16 23.63 -16.34
N GLU A 264 3.11 23.16 -17.01
CA GLU A 264 3.12 21.90 -17.76
C GLU A 264 2.65 22.15 -19.19
N PHE A 265 3.36 21.56 -20.15
CA PHE A 265 3.06 21.66 -21.57
C PHE A 265 3.01 20.27 -22.19
N GLU A 266 1.98 20.02 -23.01
CA GLU A 266 1.87 18.80 -23.80
C GLU A 266 2.75 18.86 -25.06
N TYR A 267 2.91 20.06 -25.62
CA TYR A 267 3.62 20.27 -26.87
C TYR A 267 4.99 20.91 -26.67
N PHE A 268 6.00 20.42 -27.40
CA PHE A 268 7.37 20.92 -27.32
C PHE A 268 7.49 22.39 -27.73
N PHE A 269 6.78 22.83 -28.78
CA PHE A 269 6.85 24.22 -29.25
C PHE A 269 6.27 25.21 -28.24
N ASP A 270 5.25 24.82 -27.45
CA ASP A 270 4.70 25.66 -26.39
C ASP A 270 5.71 25.81 -25.24
N PHE A 271 6.36 24.71 -24.86
CA PHE A 271 7.44 24.71 -23.89
C PHE A 271 8.62 25.61 -24.31
N VAL A 272 9.05 25.53 -25.58
CA VAL A 272 10.11 26.37 -26.13
C VAL A 272 9.69 27.84 -26.22
N ALA A 273 8.47 28.11 -26.69
CA ALA A 273 7.96 29.47 -26.81
C ALA A 273 7.85 30.16 -25.44
N PHE A 274 7.32 29.44 -24.44
CA PHE A 274 7.23 29.92 -23.06
C PHE A 274 8.61 30.30 -22.49
N LEU A 275 9.62 29.46 -22.75
CA LEU A 275 11.01 29.67 -22.32
C LEU A 275 11.80 30.60 -23.25
N LYS A 276 11.17 31.17 -24.28
CA LYS A 276 11.80 32.05 -25.28
C LYS A 276 13.04 31.44 -25.93
N GLY A 277 13.03 30.12 -26.14
CA GLY A 277 14.15 29.38 -26.72
C GLY A 277 15.22 28.91 -25.72
N ASP A 278 15.18 29.34 -24.46
CA ASP A 278 16.18 28.94 -23.47
C ASP A 278 15.87 27.56 -22.84
N LEU A 279 16.45 26.51 -23.39
CA LEU A 279 16.42 25.16 -22.82
C LEU A 279 17.73 24.78 -22.11
N SER A 280 18.55 25.78 -21.73
CA SER A 280 19.78 25.52 -21.00
C SER A 280 19.49 24.79 -19.68
N GLY A 281 20.35 23.82 -19.36
CA GLY A 281 20.22 22.97 -18.16
C GLY A 281 18.97 22.07 -18.12
N ALA A 282 18.19 21.97 -19.21
CA ALA A 282 16.97 21.16 -19.21
C ALA A 282 17.25 19.66 -19.18
N ASP A 283 16.50 18.90 -18.36
CA ASP A 283 16.53 17.44 -18.41
C ASP A 283 15.56 16.92 -19.46
N LEU A 284 16.07 16.67 -20.66
CA LEU A 284 15.32 16.16 -21.80
C LEU A 284 15.76 14.74 -22.17
N LEU A 285 16.38 14.02 -21.23
CA LEU A 285 17.08 12.77 -21.52
C LEU A 285 16.16 11.71 -22.14
N LEU A 286 14.92 11.62 -21.64
CA LEU A 286 13.90 10.67 -22.10
C LEU A 286 12.98 11.26 -23.19
N CYS A 287 13.33 12.41 -23.77
CA CYS A 287 12.55 13.05 -24.82
C CYS A 287 12.98 12.57 -26.22
N ASP A 288 12.70 11.30 -26.54
CA ASP A 288 13.10 10.71 -27.82
C ASP A 288 12.54 11.44 -29.05
N GLY A 289 11.42 12.16 -28.87
CA GLY A 289 10.79 12.98 -29.91
C GLY A 289 11.68 14.09 -30.47
N LEU A 290 12.70 14.54 -29.72
CA LEU A 290 13.67 15.54 -30.18
C LEU A 290 14.36 15.12 -31.49
N ARG A 291 14.56 13.82 -31.70
CA ARG A 291 15.17 13.30 -32.94
C ARG A 291 14.39 13.66 -34.21
N ASN A 292 13.12 14.02 -34.07
CA ASN A 292 12.25 14.37 -35.19
C ASN A 292 12.32 15.87 -35.57
N LEU A 293 13.08 16.68 -34.83
CA LEU A 293 13.26 18.11 -35.15
C LEU A 293 14.33 18.28 -36.21
N ASP A 294 14.04 19.06 -37.25
CA ASP A 294 14.99 19.32 -38.34
C ASP A 294 15.74 20.64 -38.18
N ASP A 295 15.09 21.65 -37.59
CA ASP A 295 15.68 22.95 -37.28
C ASP A 295 15.56 23.22 -35.78
N VAL A 296 16.69 23.54 -35.17
CA VAL A 296 16.82 23.94 -33.77
C VAL A 296 17.48 25.31 -33.63
N SER A 297 17.57 26.06 -34.73
CA SER A 297 18.08 27.42 -34.71
C SER A 297 17.21 28.29 -33.79
N GLY A 298 17.87 29.02 -32.88
CA GLY A 298 17.19 29.83 -31.87
C GLY A 298 16.81 29.09 -30.59
N ILE A 299 17.17 27.82 -30.43
CA ILE A 299 17.04 27.09 -29.16
C ILE A 299 18.41 26.95 -28.51
N ASP A 300 18.54 27.38 -27.26
CA ASP A 300 19.73 27.16 -26.44
C ASP A 300 19.65 25.84 -25.68
N PHE A 301 20.55 24.91 -26.01
CA PHE A 301 20.68 23.61 -25.34
C PHE A 301 21.94 23.52 -24.45
N SER A 302 22.53 24.66 -24.07
CA SER A 302 23.72 24.67 -23.21
C SER A 302 23.49 23.89 -21.92
N ASP A 303 24.36 22.93 -21.62
CA ASP A 303 24.27 22.04 -20.45
C ASP A 303 22.96 21.22 -20.33
N ALA A 304 22.15 21.13 -21.40
CA ALA A 304 20.96 20.30 -21.41
C ALA A 304 21.34 18.81 -21.36
N ARG A 305 20.61 18.03 -20.57
CA ARG A 305 20.81 16.59 -20.43
C ARG A 305 20.08 15.86 -21.55
N ILE A 306 20.83 15.50 -22.60
CA ILE A 306 20.32 14.90 -23.84
C ILE A 306 21.25 13.73 -24.25
N THR A 307 20.72 12.75 -24.97
CA THR A 307 21.52 11.63 -25.50
C THR A 307 22.51 12.08 -26.58
N SER A 308 23.62 11.36 -26.71
CA SER A 308 24.67 11.69 -27.68
C SER A 308 24.20 11.66 -29.12
N SER A 309 23.24 10.81 -29.46
CA SER A 309 22.68 10.71 -30.82
C SER A 309 21.94 11.99 -31.23
N ILE A 310 21.20 12.59 -30.30
CA ILE A 310 20.53 13.88 -30.51
C ILE A 310 21.58 15.00 -30.52
N CYS A 311 22.57 14.96 -29.63
CA CYS A 311 23.66 15.94 -29.64
C CYS A 311 24.44 15.94 -30.97
N ASP A 312 24.76 14.76 -31.50
CA ASP A 312 25.41 14.60 -32.81
C ASP A 312 24.55 15.22 -33.93
N LYS A 313 23.22 14.99 -33.90
CA LYS A 313 22.28 15.57 -34.88
C LYS A 313 22.25 17.10 -34.82
N PHE A 314 22.27 17.68 -33.62
CA PHE A 314 22.18 19.12 -33.42
C PHE A 314 23.54 19.84 -33.37
N GLY A 315 24.65 19.11 -33.48
CA GLY A 315 26.01 19.67 -33.37
C GLY A 315 26.39 20.13 -31.96
N ILE A 316 25.72 19.60 -30.93
CA ILE A 316 25.97 19.94 -29.52
C ILE A 316 27.17 19.12 -29.02
N LYS A 317 28.12 19.79 -28.37
CA LYS A 317 29.29 19.12 -27.78
C LYS A 317 28.93 18.41 -26.48
N TYR A 318 29.48 17.22 -26.29
CA TYR A 318 29.38 16.47 -25.04
C TYR A 318 30.72 15.83 -24.69
N LYS A 319 30.89 15.46 -23.41
CA LYS A 319 32.07 14.72 -22.96
C LYS A 319 31.99 13.28 -23.47
N SER A 320 33.01 12.87 -24.22
CA SER A 320 33.14 11.50 -24.69
C SER A 320 33.21 10.50 -23.52
N TYR A 321 32.57 9.35 -23.71
CA TYR A 321 32.54 8.22 -22.81
C TYR A 321 32.77 6.94 -23.63
N SER A 322 33.49 6.00 -23.04
CA SER A 322 33.66 4.65 -23.56
C SER A 322 33.42 3.66 -22.44
N ILE A 323 32.69 2.60 -22.73
CA ILE A 323 32.51 1.48 -21.80
C ILE A 323 33.85 0.74 -21.63
N ASP A 324 34.08 0.23 -20.42
CA ASP A 324 35.19 -0.67 -20.16
C ASP A 324 34.82 -2.08 -20.66
N SER A 325 35.33 -2.45 -21.83
CA SER A 325 35.06 -3.76 -22.45
C SER A 325 35.64 -4.92 -21.63
N GLU A 326 36.62 -4.72 -20.75
CA GLU A 326 37.14 -5.80 -19.90
C GLU A 326 36.13 -6.25 -18.84
N LYS A 327 35.13 -5.41 -18.57
CA LYS A 327 34.01 -5.74 -17.68
C LYS A 327 32.86 -6.44 -18.41
N VAL A 328 32.92 -6.58 -19.73
CA VAL A 328 31.94 -7.30 -20.53
C VAL A 328 32.51 -8.65 -20.95
N GLU A 329 31.94 -9.72 -20.42
CA GLU A 329 32.34 -11.09 -20.78
C GLU A 329 31.10 -11.97 -20.81
N SER A 330 31.03 -12.81 -21.84
CA SER A 330 29.93 -13.75 -22.09
C SER A 330 30.46 -15.17 -22.10
N PHE A 331 29.65 -16.11 -21.61
CA PHE A 331 29.98 -17.53 -21.66
C PHE A 331 29.20 -18.22 -22.79
N SER A 332 29.90 -18.96 -23.64
CA SER A 332 29.32 -19.59 -24.84
C SER A 332 28.14 -20.53 -24.53
N LYS A 333 28.25 -21.29 -23.44
CA LYS A 333 27.20 -22.21 -22.98
C LYS A 333 25.93 -21.45 -22.57
N THR A 334 26.11 -20.32 -21.89
CA THR A 334 25.03 -19.43 -21.46
C THR A 334 24.33 -18.79 -22.66
N GLU A 335 25.07 -18.34 -23.68
CA GLU A 335 24.48 -17.83 -24.93
C GLU A 335 23.65 -18.89 -25.69
N GLU A 336 24.09 -20.15 -25.68
CA GLU A 336 23.35 -21.26 -26.28
C GLU A 336 22.01 -21.48 -25.56
N TYR A 337 22.02 -21.43 -24.23
CA TYR A 337 20.81 -21.54 -23.41
C TYR A 337 19.86 -20.36 -23.60
N GLU A 338 20.37 -19.13 -23.67
CA GLU A 338 19.57 -17.94 -23.95
C GLU A 338 18.82 -18.08 -25.29
N ARG A 339 19.53 -18.51 -26.36
CA ARG A 339 18.93 -18.72 -27.69
C ARG A 339 17.86 -19.82 -27.67
N SER A 340 18.18 -20.96 -27.06
CA SER A 340 17.30 -22.14 -27.05
C SER A 340 16.04 -21.97 -26.18
N THR A 341 16.05 -21.06 -25.20
CA THR A 341 14.92 -20.83 -24.27
C THR A 341 14.24 -19.47 -24.44
N SER A 342 14.59 -18.70 -25.47
CA SER A 342 14.04 -17.37 -25.78
C SER A 342 12.49 -17.32 -25.81
N LEU A 343 11.83 -18.36 -26.33
CA LEU A 343 10.36 -18.45 -26.34
C LEU A 343 9.75 -18.53 -24.94
N VAL A 344 10.42 -19.20 -24.00
CA VAL A 344 9.96 -19.32 -22.61
C VAL A 344 10.08 -17.97 -21.89
N LEU A 345 11.16 -17.23 -22.15
CA LEU A 345 11.35 -15.87 -21.64
C LEU A 345 10.23 -14.93 -22.11
N GLN A 346 9.88 -15.00 -23.41
CA GLN A 346 8.85 -14.16 -24.03
C GLN A 346 7.40 -14.56 -23.69
N ALA A 347 7.19 -15.77 -23.14
CA ALA A 347 5.85 -16.24 -22.82
C ALA A 347 5.22 -15.36 -21.71
N SER A 348 4.08 -14.73 -22.03
CA SER A 348 3.29 -13.96 -21.06
C SER A 348 2.50 -14.90 -20.15
N ARG A 349 2.46 -14.57 -18.85
CA ARG A 349 1.62 -15.24 -17.85
C ARG A 349 0.16 -14.77 -17.86
N GLU A 350 -0.19 -13.78 -18.70
CA GLU A 350 -1.50 -13.12 -18.69
C GLU A 350 -2.66 -13.97 -19.25
N LEU A 351 -2.36 -15.09 -19.93
CA LEU A 351 -3.38 -16.00 -20.47
C LEU A 351 -4.19 -16.77 -19.41
N ALA A 352 -3.85 -16.64 -18.12
CA ALA A 352 -4.62 -17.23 -17.01
C ALA A 352 -5.39 -16.21 -16.13
N THR A 353 -5.16 -14.90 -16.26
CA THR A 353 -5.82 -13.86 -15.44
C THR A 353 -6.11 -12.57 -16.19
N SER A 354 -6.58 -12.66 -17.45
CA SER A 354 -7.04 -11.49 -18.21
C SER A 354 -8.38 -10.95 -17.68
N GLY A 355 -8.28 -10.08 -16.68
CA GLY A 355 -9.26 -9.08 -16.34
C GLY A 355 -8.51 -7.82 -15.97
N GLU A 356 -8.53 -6.83 -16.85
CA GLU A 356 -7.90 -5.52 -16.68
C GLU A 356 -8.21 -4.94 -15.28
N ALA A 357 -7.23 -4.98 -14.39
CA ALA A 357 -7.23 -4.25 -13.12
C ALA A 357 -6.91 -2.76 -13.36
N GLY A 358 -7.47 -2.19 -14.42
CA GLY A 358 -7.46 -0.77 -14.71
C GLY A 358 -8.77 -0.16 -14.24
N SER A 359 -8.70 0.70 -13.22
CA SER A 359 -9.76 1.67 -12.86
C SER A 359 -10.91 1.25 -11.90
N LEU A 360 -10.73 0.28 -11.00
CA LEU A 360 -11.63 0.13 -9.83
C LEU A 360 -10.92 -0.37 -8.55
N GLY A 361 -9.85 0.34 -8.15
CA GLY A 361 -8.90 -0.06 -7.11
C GLY A 361 -9.37 0.02 -5.65
N PHE A 362 -10.56 -0.49 -5.29
CA PHE A 362 -10.94 -0.61 -3.86
C PHE A 362 -11.68 -1.89 -3.44
N LEU A 363 -12.07 -2.81 -4.34
CA LEU A 363 -13.03 -3.87 -3.97
C LEU A 363 -12.77 -5.28 -4.52
N GLY A 364 -11.55 -5.63 -4.98
CA GLY A 364 -11.28 -6.96 -5.55
C GLY A 364 -9.88 -7.53 -5.26
N TYR A 365 -9.17 -7.03 -4.24
CA TYR A 365 -7.89 -7.62 -3.86
C TYR A 365 -8.17 -8.92 -3.09
N ASP A 366 -7.81 -10.07 -3.67
CA ASP A 366 -7.74 -11.32 -2.91
C ASP A 366 -6.66 -11.17 -1.83
N SER A 367 -7.07 -10.74 -0.64
CA SER A 367 -6.16 -10.51 0.49
C SER A 367 -5.40 -11.76 0.94
N THR A 368 -5.84 -12.94 0.49
CA THR A 368 -5.24 -14.23 0.80
C THR A 368 -3.99 -14.52 -0.03
N LYS A 369 -3.76 -13.78 -1.13
CA LYS A 369 -2.59 -13.93 -1.99
C LYS A 369 -1.76 -12.66 -2.09
N GLU A 370 -0.47 -12.85 -2.29
CA GLU A 370 0.48 -11.78 -2.58
C GLU A 370 1.29 -12.13 -3.82
N ARG A 371 1.38 -11.19 -4.76
CA ARG A 371 2.19 -11.32 -5.97
C ARG A 371 3.60 -10.82 -5.71
N VAL A 372 4.56 -11.72 -5.86
CA VAL A 372 5.99 -11.42 -5.76
C VAL A 372 6.54 -11.33 -7.18
N SER A 373 7.02 -10.14 -7.56
CA SER A 373 7.62 -9.91 -8.89
C SER A 373 9.10 -10.29 -8.84
N TYR A 374 9.66 -10.80 -9.93
CA TYR A 374 11.08 -11.14 -9.97
C TYR A 374 11.70 -10.97 -11.37
N ILE A 375 13.01 -10.77 -11.37
CA ILE A 375 13.87 -10.65 -12.55
C ILE A 375 15.31 -11.02 -12.15
N SER A 376 16.09 -11.58 -13.06
CA SER A 376 17.52 -11.85 -12.83
C SER A 376 18.34 -11.65 -14.10
N ASP A 377 19.66 -11.64 -13.97
CA ASP A 377 20.59 -11.66 -15.10
C ASP A 377 20.36 -10.48 -16.06
N LEU A 378 20.24 -9.26 -15.52
CA LEU A 378 20.04 -8.04 -16.31
C LEU A 378 21.26 -7.70 -17.18
N HIS A 379 22.48 -8.02 -16.71
CA HIS A 379 23.74 -7.80 -17.43
C HIS A 379 23.84 -6.40 -18.05
N LEU A 380 23.71 -5.35 -17.23
CA LEU A 380 23.66 -3.96 -17.69
C LEU A 380 24.87 -3.57 -18.54
N MET A 381 26.04 -4.17 -18.27
CA MET A 381 27.25 -3.95 -19.07
C MET A 381 27.07 -4.39 -20.53
N HIS A 382 26.41 -5.52 -20.78
CA HIS A 382 26.06 -5.96 -22.14
C HIS A 382 25.01 -5.05 -22.79
N LYS A 383 24.03 -4.55 -22.03
CA LYS A 383 23.03 -3.60 -22.55
C LYS A 383 23.69 -2.30 -23.01
N LEU A 384 24.65 -1.81 -22.23
CA LEU A 384 25.45 -0.66 -22.57
C LEU A 384 26.37 -0.96 -23.76
N GLU A 385 27.01 -2.12 -23.84
CA GLU A 385 27.84 -2.50 -25.00
C GLU A 385 27.01 -2.55 -26.30
N HIS A 386 25.80 -3.11 -26.26
CA HIS A 386 24.87 -3.12 -27.40
C HIS A 386 24.44 -1.71 -27.81
N PHE A 387 24.17 -0.84 -26.84
CA PHE A 387 23.78 0.55 -27.09
C PHE A 387 24.95 1.40 -27.65
N LYS A 388 26.19 1.09 -27.25
CA LYS A 388 27.42 1.84 -27.58
C LYS A 388 27.35 3.32 -27.15
N PRO A 389 27.22 3.60 -25.84
CA PRO A 389 27.10 4.96 -25.33
C PRO A 389 28.34 5.78 -25.70
N LYS A 390 28.13 7.01 -26.15
CA LYS A 390 29.22 7.98 -26.42
C LYS A 390 29.33 9.03 -25.32
N SER A 391 28.35 9.09 -24.42
CA SER A 391 28.29 10.02 -23.31
C SER A 391 27.82 9.34 -22.02
N LYS A 392 28.06 9.97 -20.86
CA LYS A 392 27.45 9.52 -19.59
C LYS A 392 25.92 9.63 -19.60
N ALA A 393 25.37 10.59 -20.35
CA ALA A 393 23.92 10.75 -20.47
C ALA A 393 23.29 9.50 -21.09
N ASP A 394 23.93 8.92 -22.12
CA ASP A 394 23.50 7.67 -22.73
C ASP A 394 23.46 6.50 -21.75
N VAL A 395 24.47 6.39 -20.87
CA VAL A 395 24.50 5.35 -19.83
C VAL A 395 23.29 5.47 -18.92
N VAL A 396 22.99 6.69 -18.46
CA VAL A 396 21.81 6.92 -17.62
C VAL A 396 20.52 6.67 -18.40
N TYR A 397 20.45 7.07 -19.67
CA TYR A 397 19.27 6.84 -20.51
C TYR A 397 18.92 5.35 -20.60
N VAL A 398 19.90 4.48 -20.86
CA VAL A 398 19.70 3.03 -20.96
C VAL A 398 19.21 2.46 -19.63
N ILE A 399 19.91 2.79 -18.52
CA ILE A 399 19.59 2.24 -17.20
C ILE A 399 18.23 2.77 -16.71
N GLN A 400 17.94 4.06 -16.88
CA GLN A 400 16.66 4.66 -16.51
C GLN A 400 15.50 4.03 -17.29
N THR A 401 15.69 3.72 -18.58
CA THR A 401 14.65 3.06 -19.40
C THR A 401 14.31 1.68 -18.85
N ILE A 402 15.33 0.90 -18.47
CA ILE A 402 15.16 -0.41 -17.82
C ILE A 402 14.45 -0.26 -16.47
N VAL A 403 14.90 0.68 -15.64
CA VAL A 403 14.29 0.99 -14.33
C VAL A 403 12.82 1.39 -14.50
N ASN A 404 12.48 2.22 -15.48
CA ASN A 404 11.11 2.63 -15.75
C ASN A 404 10.19 1.45 -16.07
N SER A 405 10.70 0.46 -16.81
CA SER A 405 9.99 -0.80 -17.13
C SER A 405 9.74 -1.61 -15.85
N ILE A 406 10.81 -1.87 -15.08
CA ILE A 406 10.74 -2.61 -13.81
C ILE A 406 9.75 -1.95 -12.84
N VAL A 407 9.88 -0.64 -12.62
CA VAL A 407 9.00 0.10 -11.68
C VAL A 407 7.56 0.14 -12.16
N ALA A 408 7.29 0.16 -13.47
CA ALA A 408 5.93 0.10 -13.99
C ALA A 408 5.25 -1.23 -13.63
N GLU A 409 5.97 -2.34 -13.75
CA GLU A 409 5.42 -3.70 -13.61
C GLU A 409 5.50 -4.27 -12.18
N THR A 410 6.25 -3.62 -11.29
CA THR A 410 6.50 -4.12 -9.93
C THR A 410 5.20 -4.25 -9.13
N ASN A 411 5.07 -5.29 -8.29
CA ASN A 411 3.97 -5.47 -7.33
C ASN A 411 4.36 -5.00 -5.91
N SER A 412 3.92 -5.67 -4.84
CA SER A 412 4.27 -5.30 -3.46
C SER A 412 5.69 -5.71 -3.05
N ILE A 413 6.23 -6.76 -3.70
CA ILE A 413 7.57 -7.30 -3.48
C ILE A 413 8.25 -7.48 -4.84
N LEU A 414 9.52 -7.09 -4.93
CA LEU A 414 10.38 -7.25 -6.10
C LEU A 414 11.66 -8.02 -5.70
N LEU A 415 11.91 -9.12 -6.39
CA LEU A 415 13.13 -9.92 -6.26
C LEU A 415 14.07 -9.65 -7.43
N ILE A 416 15.32 -9.30 -7.17
CA ILE A 416 16.36 -9.09 -8.21
C ILE A 416 17.49 -10.11 -8.02
N GLY A 417 17.55 -11.08 -8.93
CA GLY A 417 18.23 -12.37 -8.80
C GLY A 417 19.72 -12.40 -9.13
N GLY A 418 20.45 -11.33 -8.84
CA GLY A 418 21.87 -11.21 -9.16
C GLY A 418 22.15 -11.02 -10.65
N ASP A 419 23.43 -10.83 -10.97
CA ASP A 419 23.94 -10.52 -12.31
C ASP A 419 23.25 -9.28 -12.93
N VAL A 420 23.17 -8.23 -12.11
CA VAL A 420 22.72 -6.90 -12.53
C VAL A 420 23.84 -6.21 -13.31
N ALA A 421 25.05 -6.14 -12.76
CA ALA A 421 26.19 -5.50 -13.39
C ALA A 421 27.52 -5.99 -12.81
N SER A 422 28.50 -6.22 -13.69
CA SER A 422 29.90 -6.52 -13.32
C SER A 422 30.73 -5.29 -12.93
N ASP A 423 30.21 -4.08 -13.18
CA ASP A 423 30.79 -2.80 -12.76
C ASP A 423 29.99 -2.24 -11.58
N TYR A 424 30.68 -1.99 -10.46
CA TYR A 424 30.07 -1.51 -9.23
C TYR A 424 29.45 -0.11 -9.38
N THR A 425 30.05 0.77 -10.19
CA THR A 425 29.53 2.13 -10.42
C THR A 425 28.22 2.08 -11.23
N ILE A 426 28.14 1.17 -12.20
CA ILE A 426 26.90 0.92 -12.96
C ILE A 426 25.83 0.27 -12.08
N PHE A 427 26.23 -0.68 -11.22
CA PHE A 427 25.32 -1.24 -10.22
C PHE A 427 24.77 -0.17 -9.29
N GLU A 428 25.64 0.69 -8.73
CA GLU A 428 25.24 1.80 -7.86
C GLU A 428 24.29 2.76 -8.57
N LEU A 429 24.58 3.12 -9.82
CA LEU A 429 23.69 3.96 -10.63
C LEU A 429 22.31 3.31 -10.79
N PHE A 430 22.24 2.01 -11.08
CA PHE A 430 20.97 1.29 -11.17
C PHE A 430 20.17 1.34 -9.87
N ILE A 431 20.80 1.08 -8.72
CA ILE A 431 20.12 1.11 -7.41
C ILE A 431 19.55 2.49 -7.10
N ARG A 432 20.34 3.56 -7.33
CA ARG A 432 19.90 4.93 -7.08
C ARG A 432 18.75 5.34 -7.99
N LEU A 433 18.84 5.08 -9.30
CA LEU A 433 17.76 5.36 -10.24
C LEU A 433 16.49 4.56 -9.91
N LEU A 434 16.64 3.30 -9.47
CA LEU A 434 15.52 2.47 -9.03
C LEU A 434 14.79 3.09 -7.83
N ARG A 435 15.53 3.53 -6.80
CA ARG A 435 14.95 4.24 -5.64
C ARG A 435 14.25 5.53 -6.06
N ASP A 436 14.93 6.36 -6.86
CA ASP A 436 14.41 7.65 -7.31
C ASP A 436 13.10 7.48 -8.10
N GLU A 437 13.04 6.50 -9.01
CA GLU A 437 11.84 6.22 -9.81
C GLU A 437 10.69 5.67 -8.96
N LEU A 438 10.99 4.84 -7.95
CA LEU A 438 9.99 4.37 -6.98
C LEU A 438 9.40 5.54 -6.18
N ASP A 439 10.23 6.46 -5.68
CA ASP A 439 9.79 7.66 -4.96
C ASP A 439 8.95 8.58 -5.85
N ARG A 440 9.43 8.81 -7.07
CA ARG A 440 8.75 9.65 -8.05
C ARG A 440 7.33 9.14 -8.35
N ARG A 441 7.16 7.82 -8.46
CA ARG A 441 5.83 7.19 -8.65
C ARG A 441 5.07 6.91 -7.35
N ARG A 442 5.60 7.34 -6.20
CA ARG A 442 5.03 7.09 -4.85
C ARG A 442 4.76 5.61 -4.59
N ARG A 443 5.65 4.74 -5.08
CA ARG A 443 5.61 3.30 -4.88
C ARG A 443 6.64 2.92 -3.82
N ASN A 444 6.29 1.98 -2.94
CA ASN A 444 7.19 1.49 -1.91
C ASN A 444 7.16 -0.04 -1.79
N PRO A 445 7.49 -0.77 -2.87
CA PRO A 445 7.63 -2.22 -2.80
C PRO A 445 8.81 -2.61 -1.90
N LYS A 446 8.77 -3.82 -1.35
CA LYS A 446 9.93 -4.41 -0.69
C LYS A 446 10.85 -5.00 -1.76
N VAL A 447 12.01 -4.38 -1.97
CA VAL A 447 12.98 -4.82 -2.98
C VAL A 447 14.06 -5.67 -2.30
N ILE A 448 14.18 -6.92 -2.72
CA ILE A 448 15.12 -7.91 -2.19
C ILE A 448 16.07 -8.32 -3.30
N PHE A 449 17.36 -8.16 -3.07
CA PHE A 449 18.43 -8.56 -3.98
C PHE A 449 19.15 -9.79 -3.47
N ILE A 450 19.75 -10.52 -4.40
CA ILE A 450 20.87 -11.42 -4.14
C ILE A 450 22.02 -11.02 -5.09
N LEU A 451 23.25 -11.37 -4.75
CA LEU A 451 24.39 -11.19 -5.65
C LEU A 451 24.51 -12.37 -6.61
N GLY A 452 24.94 -12.08 -7.84
CA GLY A 452 25.40 -13.06 -8.80
C GLY A 452 26.92 -13.12 -8.88
N ASN A 453 27.43 -13.94 -9.79
CA ASN A 453 28.87 -14.09 -9.96
C ASN A 453 29.52 -12.83 -10.58
N HIS A 454 28.78 -12.08 -11.40
CA HIS A 454 29.30 -10.87 -12.04
C HIS A 454 29.57 -9.73 -11.04
N GLU A 455 28.75 -9.60 -9.99
CA GLU A 455 28.95 -8.58 -8.95
C GLU A 455 30.28 -8.75 -8.17
N LEU A 456 30.91 -9.93 -8.26
CA LEU A 456 32.17 -10.24 -7.58
C LEU A 456 33.42 -9.87 -8.41
N TRP A 457 33.28 -9.62 -9.72
CA TRP A 457 34.41 -9.54 -10.65
C TRP A 457 35.36 -8.37 -10.42
N GLU A 458 34.87 -7.23 -9.93
CA GLU A 458 35.65 -6.02 -9.72
C GLU A 458 36.54 -6.09 -8.45
N PHE A 459 36.42 -7.15 -7.65
CA PHE A 459 36.99 -7.19 -6.30
C PHE A 459 37.94 -8.38 -6.04
N PRO A 460 38.95 -8.65 -6.89
CA PRO A 460 39.83 -9.81 -6.72
C PRO A 460 40.68 -9.79 -5.45
N SER A 461 40.77 -8.65 -4.75
CA SER A 461 41.53 -8.49 -3.51
C SER A 461 40.68 -8.47 -2.25
N LEU A 462 39.35 -8.57 -2.35
CA LEU A 462 38.44 -8.55 -1.20
C LEU A 462 37.96 -9.97 -0.87
N THR A 463 37.65 -10.20 0.41
CA THR A 463 36.93 -11.42 0.80
C THR A 463 35.47 -11.33 0.36
N PHE A 464 34.81 -12.47 0.20
CA PHE A 464 33.39 -12.52 -0.13
C PHE A 464 32.54 -11.70 0.85
N ASP A 465 32.75 -11.87 2.16
CA ASP A 465 32.00 -11.13 3.20
C ASP A 465 32.20 -9.60 3.07
N SER A 466 33.41 -9.14 2.75
CA SER A 466 33.68 -7.71 2.52
C SER A 466 32.94 -7.17 1.30
N ILE A 467 32.77 -8.00 0.26
CA ILE A 467 31.99 -7.65 -0.94
C ILE A 467 30.50 -7.57 -0.57
N VAL A 468 29.98 -8.56 0.17
CA VAL A 468 28.59 -8.57 0.66
C VAL A 468 28.29 -7.32 1.48
N GLU A 469 29.14 -6.97 2.46
CA GLU A 469 28.99 -5.76 3.27
C GLU A 469 28.96 -4.49 2.42
N LYS A 470 29.79 -4.42 1.37
CA LYS A 470 29.85 -3.28 0.46
C LYS A 470 28.54 -3.08 -0.31
N TYR A 471 27.91 -4.16 -0.80
CA TYR A 471 26.63 -4.10 -1.49
C TYR A 471 25.46 -3.88 -0.52
N GLU A 472 25.46 -4.54 0.63
CA GLU A 472 24.44 -4.38 1.68
C GLU A 472 24.35 -2.92 2.16
N LYS A 473 25.50 -2.26 2.34
CA LYS A 473 25.53 -0.84 2.71
C LYS A 473 24.82 0.03 1.68
N LEU A 474 25.14 -0.15 0.39
CA LEU A 474 24.51 0.60 -0.70
C LEU A 474 22.99 0.37 -0.77
N MET A 475 22.56 -0.89 -0.63
CA MET A 475 21.13 -1.24 -0.67
C MET A 475 20.38 -0.66 0.52
N SER A 476 20.96 -0.75 1.72
CA SER A 476 20.39 -0.22 2.96
C SER A 476 20.21 1.30 2.91
N GLU A 477 21.17 2.04 2.34
CA GLU A 477 21.07 3.49 2.11
C GLU A 477 19.86 3.85 1.22
N CYS A 478 19.40 2.93 0.36
CA CYS A 478 18.25 3.10 -0.52
C CYS A 478 16.97 2.42 0.01
N GLY A 479 16.97 1.90 1.24
CA GLY A 479 15.83 1.20 1.83
C GLY A 479 15.50 -0.14 1.18
N MET A 480 16.49 -0.80 0.59
CA MET A 480 16.40 -2.12 -0.06
C MET A 480 17.16 -3.16 0.77
N TYR A 481 16.97 -4.46 0.47
CA TYR A 481 17.53 -5.56 1.28
C TYR A 481 18.44 -6.45 0.43
N LEU A 482 19.64 -6.78 0.91
CA LEU A 482 20.42 -7.91 0.38
C LEU A 482 20.08 -9.17 1.17
N LEU A 483 19.85 -10.27 0.45
CA LEU A 483 19.64 -11.59 1.02
C LEU A 483 20.87 -12.45 0.72
N GLN A 484 21.61 -12.85 1.76
CA GLN A 484 22.79 -13.70 1.60
C GLN A 484 22.91 -14.67 2.78
N ASN A 485 22.45 -15.90 2.58
CA ASN A 485 22.40 -16.98 3.57
C ASN A 485 21.56 -16.65 4.82
N ASP A 486 20.60 -15.73 4.67
CA ASP A 486 19.71 -15.25 5.72
C ASP A 486 18.27 -15.68 5.47
N ILE A 487 17.41 -15.53 6.49
CA ILE A 487 15.95 -15.49 6.30
C ILE A 487 15.49 -14.04 6.35
N LEU A 488 14.77 -13.60 5.31
CA LEU A 488 13.95 -12.40 5.35
C LEU A 488 12.48 -12.80 5.42
N TYR A 489 11.69 -12.14 6.26
CA TYR A 489 10.27 -12.45 6.35
C TYR A 489 9.43 -11.21 6.61
N LYS A 490 8.18 -11.28 6.15
CA LYS A 490 7.17 -10.25 6.34
C LYS A 490 6.26 -10.63 7.50
N ASP A 491 6.25 -9.85 8.58
CA ASP A 491 5.43 -10.12 9.76
C ASP A 491 3.93 -9.85 9.53
N SER A 492 3.14 -10.06 10.58
CA SER A 492 1.70 -9.82 10.56
C SER A 492 1.30 -8.35 10.33
N GLU A 493 2.20 -7.40 10.65
CA GLU A 493 2.09 -5.96 10.45
C GLU A 493 2.68 -5.48 9.10
N ARG A 494 3.10 -6.43 8.24
CA ARG A 494 3.69 -6.19 6.92
C ARG A 494 5.05 -5.51 6.95
N ARG A 495 5.78 -5.61 8.05
CA ARG A 495 7.18 -5.17 8.17
C ARG A 495 8.11 -6.31 7.79
N ILE A 496 9.26 -5.96 7.22
CA ILE A 496 10.31 -6.93 6.88
C ILE A 496 11.27 -7.04 8.06
N HIS A 497 11.58 -8.27 8.44
CA HIS A 497 12.54 -8.63 9.47
C HIS A 497 13.57 -9.61 8.90
N ARG A 498 14.71 -9.70 9.58
CA ARG A 498 15.83 -10.58 9.22
C ARG A 498 16.16 -11.52 10.36
N ILE A 499 16.51 -12.75 10.01
CA ILE A 499 17.27 -13.68 10.85
C ILE A 499 18.58 -13.94 10.10
N THR A 500 19.70 -13.51 10.67
CA THR A 500 21.00 -13.61 9.98
C THR A 500 21.51 -15.04 9.94
N ASN A 501 22.48 -15.33 9.10
CA ASN A 501 23.21 -16.60 9.06
C ASN A 501 23.75 -16.98 10.46
N GLU A 502 24.37 -16.04 11.19
CA GLU A 502 24.89 -16.29 12.53
C GLU A 502 23.77 -16.65 13.52
N GLU A 503 22.63 -15.97 13.43
CA GLU A 503 21.44 -16.31 14.23
C GLU A 503 20.87 -17.66 13.83
N LEU A 504 20.78 -17.97 12.53
CA LEU A 504 20.32 -19.25 12.03
C LEU A 504 21.21 -20.38 12.53
N ILE A 505 22.52 -20.19 12.64
CA ILE A 505 23.44 -21.20 13.17
C ILE A 505 23.29 -21.34 14.69
N SER A 506 23.26 -20.22 15.41
CA SER A 506 23.34 -20.19 16.88
C SER A 506 22.04 -20.49 17.60
N LEU A 507 20.89 -20.12 17.03
CA LEU A 507 19.58 -20.35 17.63
C LEU A 507 19.14 -21.81 17.47
N SER A 508 18.35 -22.28 18.44
CA SER A 508 17.66 -23.55 18.33
C SER A 508 16.55 -23.48 17.28
N GLU A 509 16.19 -24.63 16.70
CA GLU A 509 15.12 -24.72 15.69
C GLU A 509 13.80 -24.13 16.20
N LYS A 510 13.49 -24.38 17.48
CA LYS A 510 12.29 -23.84 18.13
C LYS A 510 12.31 -22.31 18.20
N GLU A 511 13.44 -21.70 18.56
CA GLU A 511 13.54 -20.23 18.65
C GLU A 511 13.34 -19.57 17.29
N VAL A 512 13.93 -20.13 16.23
CA VAL A 512 13.73 -19.63 14.86
C VAL A 512 12.27 -19.78 14.43
N ARG A 513 11.67 -20.94 14.68
CA ARG A 513 10.26 -21.21 14.35
C ARG A 513 9.30 -20.28 15.12
N ASP A 514 9.58 -20.02 16.40
CA ASP A 514 8.80 -19.10 17.23
C ASP A 514 8.87 -17.65 16.72
N ARG A 515 10.04 -17.19 16.23
CA ARG A 515 10.18 -15.88 15.58
C ARG A 515 9.38 -15.77 14.28
N LEU A 516 9.22 -16.87 13.56
CA LEU A 516 8.51 -16.92 12.27
C LEU A 516 7.02 -17.25 12.41
N ARG A 517 6.51 -17.36 13.64
CA ARG A 517 5.14 -17.78 13.93
C ARG A 517 4.09 -16.93 13.21
N ASP A 518 4.29 -15.61 13.17
CA ASP A 518 3.39 -14.64 12.53
C ASP A 518 3.87 -14.17 11.14
N ALA A 519 4.89 -14.83 10.58
CA ALA A 519 5.40 -14.53 9.26
C ALA A 519 4.37 -14.87 8.17
N ARG A 520 4.00 -13.88 7.36
CA ARG A 520 3.12 -14.02 6.20
C ARG A 520 3.84 -14.63 5.00
N ILE A 521 5.08 -14.19 4.76
CA ILE A 521 5.92 -14.66 3.65
C ILE A 521 7.34 -14.76 4.16
N ILE A 522 8.03 -15.83 3.76
CA ILE A 522 9.39 -16.16 4.18
C ILE A 522 10.24 -16.33 2.92
N PHE A 523 11.41 -15.69 2.90
CA PHE A 523 12.44 -15.77 1.88
C PHE A 523 13.71 -16.32 2.51
N PHE A 524 14.35 -17.28 1.86
CA PHE A 524 15.67 -17.79 2.21
C PHE A 524 16.50 -17.87 0.94
N GLY A 525 17.76 -17.46 0.96
CA GLY A 525 18.47 -17.32 -0.30
C GLY A 525 19.85 -16.69 -0.22
N GLY A 526 20.45 -16.50 -1.39
CA GLY A 526 21.79 -15.95 -1.57
C GLY A 526 22.41 -16.36 -2.90
N LEU A 527 23.70 -16.10 -3.09
CA LEU A 527 24.41 -16.48 -4.31
C LEU A 527 24.39 -18.01 -4.53
N ALA A 528 24.51 -18.78 -3.43
CA ALA A 528 24.52 -20.25 -3.34
C ALA A 528 25.66 -20.98 -4.09
N PHE A 529 26.37 -20.33 -5.01
CA PHE A 529 27.58 -20.83 -5.69
C PHE A 529 27.34 -22.11 -6.51
N SER A 530 28.40 -22.61 -7.18
CA SER A 530 28.34 -23.75 -8.12
C SER A 530 29.30 -24.90 -7.78
N GLY A 531 29.43 -25.20 -6.48
CA GLY A 531 30.31 -26.22 -5.93
C GLY A 531 30.08 -27.62 -6.48
N TYR A 532 28.84 -28.01 -6.76
CA TYR A 532 28.50 -29.33 -7.33
C TYR A 532 28.43 -29.34 -8.86
N ASN A 533 28.55 -28.18 -9.52
CA ASN A 533 28.57 -28.11 -10.97
C ASN A 533 29.96 -28.44 -11.53
N GLU A 534 30.09 -29.56 -12.23
CA GLU A 534 31.38 -29.98 -12.82
C GLU A 534 31.74 -29.23 -14.11
N GLN A 535 30.75 -28.63 -14.78
CA GLN A 535 30.92 -28.09 -16.15
C GLN A 535 30.98 -26.57 -16.21
N PHE A 536 30.40 -25.87 -15.23
CA PHE A 536 30.32 -24.42 -15.17
C PHE A 536 30.55 -23.95 -13.73
N ASN A 537 31.82 -23.76 -13.39
CA ASN A 537 32.31 -23.46 -12.04
C ASN A 537 33.51 -22.48 -12.06
N ALA A 538 34.12 -22.22 -10.91
CA ALA A 538 35.26 -21.31 -10.78
C ALA A 538 36.43 -21.62 -11.74
N ASN A 539 36.70 -22.88 -12.06
CA ASN A 539 37.77 -23.24 -13.01
C ASN A 539 37.46 -22.82 -14.46
N ASN A 540 36.18 -22.60 -14.77
CA ASN A 540 35.74 -22.04 -16.04
C ASN A 540 35.84 -20.50 -16.07
N GLY A 541 36.28 -19.87 -14.98
CA GLY A 541 36.47 -18.43 -14.89
C GLY A 541 35.24 -17.63 -14.45
N ILE A 542 34.15 -18.28 -14.03
CA ILE A 542 32.87 -17.60 -13.73
C ILE A 542 32.95 -16.55 -12.61
N TYR A 543 33.94 -16.67 -11.71
CA TYR A 543 34.24 -15.66 -10.66
C TYR A 543 35.59 -14.94 -10.88
N ARG A 544 36.20 -15.11 -12.06
CA ARG A 544 37.52 -14.58 -12.40
C ARG A 544 38.58 -14.94 -11.36
N LYS A 545 39.19 -13.94 -10.72
CA LYS A 545 40.23 -14.10 -9.70
C LYS A 545 39.71 -13.90 -8.27
N THR A 546 38.41 -13.65 -8.10
CA THR A 546 37.82 -13.29 -6.80
C THR A 546 37.53 -14.52 -5.95
N ILE A 547 36.97 -15.57 -6.53
CA ILE A 547 36.62 -16.80 -5.82
C ILE A 547 37.36 -17.98 -6.45
N SER A 548 38.09 -18.73 -5.62
CA SER A 548 38.75 -19.97 -6.05
C SER A 548 37.76 -21.14 -6.08
N ARG A 549 38.11 -22.22 -6.76
CA ARG A 549 37.29 -23.44 -6.78
C ARG A 549 37.08 -24.04 -5.38
N ASP A 550 38.12 -24.02 -4.53
CA ASP A 550 38.00 -24.52 -3.16
C ASP A 550 37.03 -23.68 -2.33
N GLU A 551 37.09 -22.35 -2.49
CA GLU A 551 36.19 -21.42 -1.82
C GLU A 551 34.75 -21.58 -2.30
N GLU A 552 34.52 -21.67 -3.61
CA GLU A 552 33.20 -21.93 -4.20
C GLU A 552 32.56 -23.21 -3.64
N ILE A 553 33.32 -24.31 -3.57
CA ILE A 553 32.83 -25.58 -3.00
C ILE A 553 32.47 -25.41 -1.53
N ARG A 554 33.30 -24.71 -0.76
CA ARG A 554 33.05 -24.44 0.67
C ARG A 554 31.78 -23.63 0.88
N GLN A 555 31.59 -22.56 0.10
CA GLN A 555 30.41 -21.71 0.19
C GLN A 555 29.13 -22.43 -0.23
N SER A 556 29.20 -23.28 -1.26
CA SER A 556 28.06 -24.10 -1.70
C SER A 556 27.61 -25.07 -0.60
N LYS A 557 28.56 -25.75 0.07
CA LYS A 557 28.28 -26.64 1.20
C LYS A 557 27.68 -25.88 2.39
N CYS A 558 28.19 -24.69 2.68
CA CYS A 558 27.63 -23.85 3.74
C CYS A 558 26.16 -23.50 3.46
N PHE A 559 25.83 -23.12 2.21
CA PHE A 559 24.45 -22.88 1.81
C PHE A 559 23.57 -24.14 1.92
N GLU A 560 24.05 -25.29 1.45
CA GLU A 560 23.35 -26.58 1.53
C GLU A 560 23.05 -26.98 2.98
N GLU A 561 24.00 -26.82 3.90
CA GLU A 561 23.81 -27.07 5.34
C GLU A 561 22.74 -26.16 5.95
N LEU A 562 22.75 -24.87 5.63
CA LEU A 562 21.73 -23.92 6.09
C LEU A 562 20.35 -24.25 5.51
N TYR A 563 20.28 -24.57 4.22
CA TYR A 563 19.05 -24.99 3.56
C TYR A 563 18.44 -26.23 4.25
N ASN A 564 19.27 -27.23 4.55
CA ASN A 564 18.83 -28.43 5.27
C ASN A 564 18.36 -28.11 6.69
N LYS A 565 19.00 -27.16 7.39
CA LYS A 565 18.51 -26.65 8.68
C LYS A 565 17.15 -25.97 8.53
N VAL A 566 16.97 -25.11 7.52
CA VAL A 566 15.69 -24.44 7.23
C VAL A 566 14.58 -25.45 6.91
N LEU A 567 14.89 -26.51 6.15
CA LEU A 567 13.96 -27.61 5.91
C LEU A 567 13.52 -28.30 7.21
N GLY A 568 14.44 -28.52 8.16
CA GLY A 568 14.12 -29.07 9.47
C GLY A 568 13.23 -28.15 10.32
N ILE A 569 13.47 -26.84 10.25
CA ILE A 569 12.71 -25.84 11.03
C ILE A 569 11.30 -25.62 10.46
N LEU A 570 11.14 -25.61 9.13
CA LEU A 570 9.93 -25.16 8.44
C LEU A 570 9.39 -26.16 7.40
N PRO A 571 9.24 -27.45 7.73
CA PRO A 571 8.84 -28.49 6.77
C PRO A 571 7.39 -28.34 6.26
N ASP A 572 6.60 -27.48 6.89
CA ASP A 572 5.16 -27.30 6.68
C ASP A 572 4.80 -25.84 6.31
N ARG A 573 5.80 -25.00 6.05
CA ARG A 573 5.59 -23.58 5.72
C ARG A 573 6.05 -23.29 4.32
N LYS A 574 5.31 -22.40 3.64
CA LYS A 574 5.68 -21.94 2.30
C LYS A 574 6.85 -20.95 2.38
N ILE A 575 7.92 -21.26 1.66
CA ILE A 575 9.14 -20.44 1.60
C ILE A 575 9.51 -20.19 0.15
N VAL A 576 9.95 -18.98 -0.16
CA VAL A 576 10.62 -18.68 -1.41
C VAL A 576 12.12 -18.92 -1.21
N VAL A 577 12.66 -19.97 -1.83
CA VAL A 577 14.09 -20.22 -1.92
C VAL A 577 14.62 -19.44 -3.12
N PHE A 578 15.33 -18.35 -2.84
CA PHE A 578 15.75 -17.38 -3.85
C PHE A 578 17.27 -17.41 -4.01
N THR A 579 17.77 -18.12 -5.01
CA THR A 579 19.20 -18.31 -5.22
C THR A 579 19.66 -17.76 -6.56
N HIS A 580 20.91 -17.33 -6.67
CA HIS A 580 21.40 -16.92 -7.98
C HIS A 580 21.63 -18.16 -8.85
N THR A 581 22.31 -19.18 -8.31
CA THR A 581 22.55 -20.44 -9.00
C THR A 581 21.40 -21.45 -8.78
N PRO A 582 21.08 -22.31 -9.77
CA PRO A 582 20.06 -23.35 -9.62
C PRO A 582 20.48 -24.45 -8.62
N MET A 583 19.51 -25.23 -8.13
CA MET A 583 19.73 -26.20 -7.05
C MET A 583 20.79 -27.27 -7.36
N ASP A 584 20.91 -27.69 -8.62
CA ASP A 584 21.94 -28.63 -9.08
C ASP A 584 23.38 -28.06 -9.02
N CYS A 585 23.53 -26.76 -8.78
CA CYS A 585 24.84 -26.13 -8.58
C CYS A 585 25.32 -26.22 -7.13
N TRP A 586 24.40 -26.21 -6.16
CA TRP A 586 24.71 -26.09 -4.73
C TRP A 586 24.22 -27.25 -3.87
N SER A 587 23.47 -28.20 -4.43
CA SER A 587 23.05 -29.44 -3.76
C SER A 587 23.53 -30.66 -4.53
N GLU A 588 24.08 -31.66 -3.82
CA GLU A 588 24.47 -32.94 -4.45
C GLU A 588 23.25 -33.68 -5.02
N ASN A 589 22.12 -33.58 -4.31
CA ASN A 589 20.87 -34.23 -4.68
C ASN A 589 19.78 -33.18 -4.90
N VAL A 590 19.28 -33.07 -6.13
CA VAL A 590 18.18 -32.17 -6.46
C VAL A 590 16.87 -32.78 -5.94
N ASN A 591 16.38 -32.25 -4.83
CA ASN A 591 15.12 -32.67 -4.22
C ASN A 591 14.30 -31.44 -3.79
N TYR A 592 13.34 -31.06 -4.62
CA TYR A 592 12.48 -29.91 -4.37
C TYR A 592 11.42 -30.25 -3.31
N HIS A 593 11.33 -29.40 -2.28
CA HIS A 593 10.34 -29.52 -1.21
C HIS A 593 8.99 -28.97 -1.67
N LYS A 594 7.91 -29.70 -1.37
CA LYS A 594 6.56 -29.44 -1.93
C LYS A 594 5.92 -28.13 -1.47
N GLU A 595 6.29 -27.65 -0.28
CA GLU A 595 5.78 -26.37 0.21
C GLU A 595 6.62 -25.18 -0.30
N TYR A 596 7.78 -25.43 -0.92
CA TYR A 596 8.72 -24.36 -1.25
C TYR A 596 8.59 -23.94 -2.71
N VAL A 597 8.92 -22.67 -2.96
CA VAL A 597 8.99 -22.08 -4.31
C VAL A 597 10.43 -21.73 -4.59
N TYR A 598 10.99 -22.29 -5.65
CA TYR A 598 12.39 -22.11 -6.03
C TYR A 598 12.49 -21.08 -7.13
N VAL A 599 13.23 -20.00 -6.89
CA VAL A 599 13.46 -18.93 -7.86
C VAL A 599 14.97 -18.81 -8.09
N SER A 600 15.42 -18.92 -9.34
CA SER A 600 16.86 -18.87 -9.65
C SER A 600 17.23 -18.29 -11.02
N GLY A 601 18.51 -17.92 -11.17
CA GLY A 601 19.10 -17.31 -12.36
C GLY A 601 20.35 -18.05 -12.90
N HIS A 602 21.38 -17.28 -13.27
CA HIS A 602 22.76 -17.68 -13.60
C HIS A 602 22.99 -18.37 -14.96
N THR A 603 22.10 -19.27 -15.36
CA THR A 603 22.34 -20.16 -16.52
C THR A 603 21.88 -19.59 -17.86
N HIS A 604 21.01 -18.58 -17.81
CA HIS A 604 20.22 -18.01 -18.91
C HIS A 604 19.34 -19.07 -19.62
N ARG A 605 19.16 -20.22 -18.98
CA ARG A 605 18.27 -21.28 -19.41
C ARG A 605 16.91 -21.05 -18.78
N ASN A 606 16.04 -20.36 -19.50
CA ASN A 606 14.71 -20.03 -19.00
C ASN A 606 13.84 -21.28 -18.86
N GLN A 607 13.43 -21.60 -17.63
CA GLN A 607 12.59 -22.75 -17.29
C GLN A 607 11.50 -22.37 -16.28
N PHE A 608 10.27 -22.80 -16.56
CA PHE A 608 9.12 -22.65 -15.68
C PHE A 608 8.45 -23.99 -15.46
N TYR A 609 8.15 -24.32 -14.20
CA TYR A 609 7.36 -25.49 -13.81
C TYR A 609 6.58 -25.19 -12.54
N ASP A 610 5.26 -25.29 -12.58
CA ASP A 610 4.40 -25.18 -11.39
C ASP A 610 3.18 -26.10 -11.57
N ASP A 611 3.15 -27.22 -10.85
CA ASP A 611 2.01 -28.15 -10.79
C ASP A 611 1.20 -28.02 -9.49
N GLY A 612 1.51 -27.00 -8.67
CA GLY A 612 0.95 -26.80 -7.34
C GLY A 612 1.70 -27.50 -6.21
N GLU A 613 2.53 -28.51 -6.48
CA GLU A 613 3.42 -29.17 -5.50
C GLU A 613 4.89 -28.80 -5.74
N THR A 614 5.40 -29.00 -6.95
CA THR A 614 6.76 -28.59 -7.32
C THR A 614 6.69 -27.28 -8.09
N ARG A 615 7.38 -26.26 -7.56
CA ARG A 615 7.25 -24.86 -7.99
C ARG A 615 8.63 -24.26 -8.30
N ILE A 616 8.98 -24.18 -9.57
CA ILE A 616 10.30 -23.75 -10.09
C ILE A 616 10.12 -22.58 -11.06
N TYR A 617 10.75 -21.46 -10.72
CA TYR A 617 10.64 -20.16 -11.36
C TYR A 617 12.03 -19.66 -11.77
N ALA A 618 12.52 -20.14 -12.92
CA ALA A 618 13.82 -19.76 -13.48
C ALA A 618 13.66 -19.24 -14.93
N ASP A 619 12.52 -18.65 -15.26
CA ASP A 619 12.12 -18.24 -16.61
C ASP A 619 12.11 -16.73 -16.85
N ASN A 620 12.75 -15.95 -15.98
CA ASN A 620 12.95 -14.51 -16.17
C ASN A 620 14.42 -14.08 -16.05
N GLN A 621 15.30 -14.92 -16.60
CA GLN A 621 16.73 -14.65 -16.78
C GLN A 621 16.88 -13.85 -18.09
N ILE A 622 17.11 -12.55 -17.99
CA ILE A 622 17.08 -11.65 -19.16
C ILE A 622 18.24 -11.95 -20.11
N GLY A 623 19.41 -12.27 -19.56
CA GLY A 623 20.59 -12.68 -20.31
C GLY A 623 21.29 -11.53 -21.03
N TYR A 624 22.21 -11.85 -21.94
CA TYR A 624 23.07 -10.85 -22.57
C TYR A 624 22.35 -10.05 -23.66
N SER A 625 21.50 -10.69 -24.48
CA SER A 625 21.01 -10.11 -25.75
C SER A 625 19.67 -9.38 -25.63
N ASN A 626 18.83 -9.69 -24.65
CA ASN A 626 17.50 -9.08 -24.54
C ASN A 626 17.55 -7.65 -23.98
N ASN A 627 17.20 -6.64 -24.77
CA ASN A 627 17.24 -5.23 -24.36
C ASN A 627 15.92 -4.68 -23.81
N ASN A 628 14.86 -5.49 -23.76
CA ASN A 628 13.54 -5.09 -23.26
C ASN A 628 13.16 -5.98 -22.05
N PRO A 629 13.76 -5.74 -20.88
CA PRO A 629 13.44 -6.50 -19.68
C PRO A 629 12.02 -6.20 -19.20
N HIS A 630 11.34 -7.27 -18.79
CA HIS A 630 10.01 -7.26 -18.19
C HIS A 630 10.03 -8.13 -16.93
N LEU A 631 9.13 -7.88 -15.99
CA LEU A 631 8.96 -8.66 -14.77
C LEU A 631 8.03 -9.85 -15.00
N LYS A 632 8.36 -10.96 -14.35
CA LYS A 632 7.42 -12.06 -14.11
C LYS A 632 7.06 -12.10 -12.63
N TRP A 633 6.02 -12.85 -12.28
CA TRP A 633 5.51 -12.89 -10.91
C TRP A 633 5.11 -14.30 -10.48
N LEU A 634 5.27 -14.59 -9.19
CA LEU A 634 4.74 -15.78 -8.54
C LEU A 634 3.69 -15.39 -7.50
N GLU A 635 2.79 -16.31 -7.19
CA GLU A 635 1.80 -16.14 -6.12
C GLU A 635 2.23 -16.88 -4.86
N MET A 636 2.22 -16.15 -3.74
CA MET A 636 2.37 -16.69 -2.39
C MET A 636 1.09 -16.52 -1.61
N ASP A 637 0.78 -17.49 -0.76
CA ASP A 637 -0.26 -17.32 0.24
C ASP A 637 0.21 -16.25 1.23
N ASN A 638 -0.69 -15.33 1.55
CA ASN A 638 -0.48 -14.25 2.49
C ASN A 638 -1.17 -14.57 3.82
N GLU A 639 -1.17 -15.84 4.22
CA GLU A 639 -1.78 -16.38 5.42
C GLU A 639 -0.74 -17.04 6.33
N TYR A 640 -1.01 -17.04 7.62
CA TYR A 640 -0.29 -17.85 8.59
C TYR A 640 -1.25 -18.39 9.63
N ASP A 641 -0.87 -19.51 10.25
CA ASP A 641 -1.57 -20.08 11.38
C ASP A 641 -0.71 -19.93 12.64
N TYR A 642 -1.16 -19.04 13.50
CA TYR A 642 -0.46 -18.68 14.74
C TYR A 642 -0.38 -19.85 15.74
N PHE A 643 -1.26 -20.85 15.62
CA PHE A 643 -1.35 -22.00 16.52
C PHE A 643 -0.92 -23.32 15.86
N THR A 644 -0.24 -23.27 14.70
CA THR A 644 0.24 -24.48 14.00
C THR A 644 0.99 -25.42 14.94
N ASP A 645 1.87 -24.89 15.78
CA ASP A 645 2.77 -25.68 16.64
C ASP A 645 2.15 -26.17 17.95
N TYR A 646 0.88 -25.82 18.20
CA TYR A 646 0.19 -26.30 19.38
C TYR A 646 -0.29 -27.74 19.14
N GLU A 647 -0.12 -28.62 20.12
CA GLU A 647 -0.73 -29.95 20.06
C GLU A 647 -2.25 -29.87 20.14
N ASP A 648 -2.94 -30.93 19.71
CA ASP A 648 -4.37 -31.07 19.94
C ASP A 648 -4.66 -31.06 21.47
N GLY A 649 -5.62 -30.24 21.88
CA GLY A 649 -5.93 -30.04 23.29
C GLY A 649 -6.73 -28.78 23.59
N ILE A 650 -6.86 -28.52 24.90
CA ILE A 650 -7.50 -27.31 25.44
C ILE A 650 -6.40 -26.40 25.98
N HIS A 651 -6.23 -25.24 25.35
CA HIS A 651 -5.17 -24.30 25.64
C HIS A 651 -5.75 -22.99 26.16
N GLN A 652 -5.21 -22.46 27.25
CA GLN A 652 -5.51 -21.08 27.64
C GLN A 652 -4.67 -20.13 26.78
N ILE A 653 -5.32 -19.15 26.15
CA ILE A 653 -4.67 -18.16 25.28
C ILE A 653 -4.99 -16.75 25.72
N THR A 654 -4.22 -15.78 25.22
CA THR A 654 -4.48 -14.36 25.44
C THR A 654 -5.44 -13.78 24.39
N ALA A 655 -5.94 -12.58 24.66
CA ALA A 655 -6.67 -11.80 23.65
C ALA A 655 -5.80 -11.44 22.45
N ASP A 656 -4.49 -11.29 22.64
CA ASP A 656 -3.53 -11.01 21.56
C ASP A 656 -3.33 -12.22 20.67
N ASP A 657 -3.15 -13.42 21.22
CA ASP A 657 -3.03 -14.64 20.45
C ASP A 657 -4.27 -14.87 19.56
N TYR A 658 -5.46 -14.62 20.12
CA TYR A 658 -6.72 -14.68 19.37
C TYR A 658 -6.74 -13.70 18.19
N ARG A 659 -6.29 -12.46 18.42
CA ARG A 659 -6.20 -11.43 17.36
C ARG A 659 -5.16 -11.80 16.30
N SER A 660 -4.00 -12.30 16.72
CA SER A 660 -2.91 -12.72 15.83
C SER A 660 -3.33 -13.89 14.95
N PHE A 661 -4.06 -14.88 15.48
CA PHE A 661 -4.60 -15.98 14.68
C PHE A 661 -5.58 -15.50 13.61
N TYR A 662 -6.58 -14.67 13.97
CA TYR A 662 -7.55 -14.16 12.98
C TYR A 662 -6.91 -13.24 11.94
N ARG A 663 -5.91 -12.44 12.35
CA ARG A 663 -5.09 -11.64 11.45
C ARG A 663 -4.32 -12.51 10.45
N GLY A 664 -3.82 -13.66 10.90
CA GLY A 664 -3.13 -14.65 10.06
C GLY A 664 -4.03 -15.34 9.05
N LYS A 665 -5.29 -15.61 9.42
CA LYS A 665 -6.33 -16.13 8.49
C LYS A 665 -6.97 -15.04 7.61
N ASN A 666 -6.47 -13.81 7.64
CA ASN A 666 -7.03 -12.64 6.95
C ASN A 666 -8.53 -12.37 7.24
N ILE A 667 -9.02 -12.77 8.43
CA ILE A 667 -10.41 -12.57 8.85
C ILE A 667 -10.49 -11.39 9.81
N MET A 668 -11.18 -10.32 9.37
CA MET A 668 -11.43 -9.17 10.24
C MET A 668 -12.39 -9.54 11.39
N ILE A 669 -12.00 -9.16 12.62
CA ILE A 669 -12.80 -9.34 13.83
C ILE A 669 -12.90 -8.04 14.62
N THR A 670 -13.93 -7.95 15.46
CA THR A 670 -14.12 -6.83 16.40
C THR A 670 -13.99 -7.32 17.83
N PHE A 671 -12.76 -7.57 18.28
CA PHE A 671 -12.49 -8.10 19.62
C PHE A 671 -11.51 -7.18 20.39
N ASN A 672 -12.08 -6.22 21.13
CA ASN A 672 -11.33 -5.22 21.91
C ASN A 672 -11.72 -5.24 23.40
N ARG A 673 -12.30 -6.35 23.87
CA ARG A 673 -12.79 -6.48 25.25
C ARG A 673 -11.78 -7.26 26.08
N GLU A 674 -11.65 -6.90 27.35
CA GLU A 674 -11.01 -7.76 28.33
C GLU A 674 -11.90 -8.96 28.62
N VAL A 675 -11.28 -10.13 28.75
CA VAL A 675 -11.94 -11.41 29.04
C VAL A 675 -11.26 -12.06 30.23
N ASN A 676 -12.00 -12.84 31.00
CA ASN A 676 -11.46 -13.49 32.21
C ASN A 676 -10.53 -14.64 31.84
N VAL A 677 -11.07 -15.70 31.24
CA VAL A 677 -10.29 -16.82 30.69
C VAL A 677 -10.76 -17.07 29.27
N LEU A 678 -9.80 -17.26 28.35
CA LEU A 678 -10.05 -17.59 26.96
C LEU A 678 -9.36 -18.91 26.63
N TYR A 679 -10.15 -19.88 26.20
CA TYR A 679 -9.68 -21.17 25.73
C TYR A 679 -9.68 -21.24 24.21
N MET A 680 -8.63 -21.82 23.66
CA MET A 680 -8.54 -22.32 22.30
C MET A 680 -8.54 -23.85 22.38
N LEU A 681 -9.50 -24.47 21.71
CA LEU A 681 -9.60 -25.90 21.54
C LEU A 681 -9.07 -26.21 20.15
N LYS A 682 -7.99 -26.99 20.07
CA LYS A 682 -7.43 -27.49 18.80
C LYS A 682 -7.70 -28.97 18.70
N LYS A 683 -8.35 -29.43 17.63
CA LYS A 683 -8.58 -30.85 17.40
C LYS A 683 -8.62 -31.15 15.90
N ASN A 684 -7.78 -32.07 15.44
CA ASN A 684 -7.68 -32.48 14.03
C ASN A 684 -7.55 -31.28 13.06
N GLY A 685 -6.74 -30.29 13.45
CA GLY A 685 -6.52 -29.08 12.66
C GLY A 685 -7.66 -28.05 12.69
N TYR A 686 -8.74 -28.27 13.45
CA TYR A 686 -9.81 -27.29 13.67
C TYR A 686 -9.64 -26.54 14.99
N TYR A 687 -10.13 -25.30 15.02
CA TYR A 687 -10.06 -24.40 16.17
C TYR A 687 -11.46 -24.00 16.65
N CYS A 688 -11.68 -24.04 17.96
CA CYS A 688 -12.85 -23.47 18.62
C CYS A 688 -12.41 -22.57 19.77
N PHE A 689 -13.03 -21.39 19.90
CA PHE A 689 -12.63 -20.39 20.91
C PHE A 689 -13.76 -20.17 21.91
N ILE A 690 -13.47 -20.40 23.20
CA ILE A 690 -14.46 -20.35 24.27
C ILE A 690 -13.97 -19.43 25.39
N HIS A 691 -14.77 -18.42 25.69
CA HIS A 691 -14.59 -17.56 26.85
C HIS A 691 -15.33 -18.12 28.07
N GLN A 692 -14.66 -18.16 29.21
CA GLN A 692 -15.23 -18.46 30.51
C GLN A 692 -15.34 -17.19 31.36
N SER A 693 -16.55 -16.87 31.80
CA SER A 693 -16.79 -15.73 32.68
C SER A 693 -16.25 -15.98 34.10
N LYS A 694 -16.15 -14.93 34.91
CA LYS A 694 -15.79 -15.05 36.34
C LYS A 694 -16.74 -15.99 37.12
N GLY A 695 -18.00 -16.12 36.68
CA GLY A 695 -19.00 -17.01 37.28
C GLY A 695 -18.96 -18.44 36.72
N GLY A 696 -17.95 -18.80 35.92
CA GLY A 696 -17.78 -20.14 35.35
C GLY A 696 -18.59 -20.42 34.07
N SER A 697 -19.52 -19.55 33.69
CA SER A 697 -20.34 -19.74 32.49
C SER A 697 -19.51 -19.68 31.21
N LEU A 698 -19.74 -20.62 30.29
CA LEU A 698 -19.04 -20.66 29.01
C LEU A 698 -19.80 -19.94 27.90
N THR A 699 -19.03 -19.31 27.00
CA THR A 699 -19.53 -18.60 25.81
C THR A 699 -18.59 -18.85 24.66
N MET A 700 -19.12 -19.23 23.50
CA MET A 700 -18.34 -19.42 22.29
C MET A 700 -18.13 -18.10 21.56
N LEU A 701 -16.94 -17.91 21.02
CA LEU A 701 -16.58 -16.72 20.24
C LEU A 701 -16.78 -16.95 18.75
N ASN A 702 -17.38 -15.95 18.12
CA ASN A 702 -17.43 -15.82 16.66
C ASN A 702 -16.87 -14.44 16.29
N GLY A 703 -15.54 -14.35 16.19
CA GLY A 703 -14.82 -13.08 16.15
C GLY A 703 -15.10 -12.26 17.41
N GLY A 704 -15.85 -11.17 17.26
CA GLY A 704 -16.23 -10.30 18.38
C GLY A 704 -17.48 -10.73 19.15
N ALA A 705 -18.30 -11.61 18.57
CA ALA A 705 -19.61 -11.96 19.11
C ALA A 705 -19.53 -13.13 20.11
N LEU A 706 -20.32 -13.05 21.18
CA LEU A 706 -20.44 -14.10 22.19
C LEU A 706 -21.76 -14.85 22.00
N LYS A 707 -21.70 -16.18 21.96
CA LYS A 707 -22.87 -17.07 22.01
C LYS A 707 -22.82 -17.88 23.30
N LYS A 708 -23.88 -17.82 24.11
CA LYS A 708 -23.95 -18.61 25.35
C LYS A 708 -23.95 -20.11 25.02
N LEU A 709 -23.20 -20.86 25.82
CA LEU A 709 -23.11 -22.30 25.75
C LEU A 709 -23.93 -22.94 26.89
N ASN A 710 -24.50 -24.11 26.64
CA ASN A 710 -25.44 -24.77 27.55
C ASN A 710 -24.72 -25.56 28.65
N GLU A 711 -23.70 -26.32 28.27
CA GLU A 711 -22.81 -27.03 29.20
C GLU A 711 -21.69 -26.09 29.68
N TRP A 712 -21.34 -26.15 30.97
CA TRP A 712 -20.30 -25.31 31.58
C TRP A 712 -18.97 -26.05 31.81
N ASP A 713 -18.87 -27.27 31.30
CA ASP A 713 -17.62 -28.03 31.26
C ASP A 713 -16.93 -27.83 29.91
N ILE A 714 -15.67 -27.38 29.94
CA ILE A 714 -14.87 -27.16 28.74
C ILE A 714 -14.53 -28.49 28.03
N ASN A 715 -14.38 -29.59 28.78
CA ASN A 715 -14.05 -30.90 28.25
C ASN A 715 -15.16 -31.46 27.37
N TYR A 716 -16.42 -31.20 27.73
CA TYR A 716 -17.57 -31.55 26.89
C TYR A 716 -17.42 -31.01 25.46
N TYR A 717 -16.97 -29.77 25.29
CA TYR A 717 -16.79 -29.18 23.96
C TYR A 717 -15.60 -29.80 23.23
N TYR A 718 -14.49 -30.07 23.92
CA TYR A 718 -13.34 -30.72 23.29
C TYR A 718 -13.63 -32.15 22.84
N ASP A 719 -14.27 -32.94 23.71
CA ASP A 719 -14.58 -34.35 23.48
C ASP A 719 -15.55 -34.55 22.31
N ASN A 720 -16.47 -33.60 22.09
CA ASN A 720 -17.50 -33.67 21.05
C ASN A 720 -17.18 -32.80 19.81
N MET A 721 -16.05 -32.08 19.77
CA MET A 721 -15.75 -31.10 18.72
C MET A 721 -15.71 -31.70 17.31
N ASP A 722 -15.09 -32.86 17.15
CA ASP A 722 -14.98 -33.60 15.89
C ASP A 722 -16.35 -34.01 15.35
N MET A 723 -17.23 -34.52 16.21
CA MET A 723 -18.59 -34.87 15.83
C MET A 723 -19.38 -33.65 15.33
N VAL A 724 -19.25 -32.50 16.01
CA VAL A 724 -19.95 -31.27 15.61
C VAL A 724 -19.39 -30.72 14.30
N VAL A 725 -18.06 -30.70 14.15
CA VAL A 725 -17.39 -30.30 12.89
C VAL A 725 -17.90 -31.17 11.74
N ASP A 726 -17.93 -32.49 11.92
CA ASP A 726 -18.41 -33.43 10.91
C ASP A 726 -19.89 -33.21 10.52
N ALA A 727 -20.75 -32.97 11.51
CA ALA A 727 -22.17 -32.75 11.31
C ALA A 727 -22.45 -31.48 10.49
N ILE A 728 -21.62 -30.44 10.64
CA ILE A 728 -21.72 -29.19 9.87
C ILE A 728 -21.04 -29.34 8.51
N LYS A 729 -19.81 -29.87 8.48
CA LYS A 729 -18.94 -29.88 7.30
C LYS A 729 -19.53 -30.72 6.17
N LYS A 730 -20.04 -31.93 6.45
CA LYS A 730 -20.57 -32.84 5.43
C LYS A 730 -21.67 -32.24 4.54
N PRO A 731 -22.74 -31.63 5.08
CA PRO A 731 -23.73 -30.95 4.24
C PRO A 731 -23.19 -29.64 3.65
N LEU A 732 -22.35 -28.91 4.40
CA LEU A 732 -21.80 -27.63 3.95
C LEU A 732 -20.87 -27.78 2.73
N ASP A 733 -19.99 -28.78 2.69
CA ASP A 733 -19.08 -29.02 1.56
C ASP A 733 -19.86 -29.23 0.25
N LYS A 734 -20.97 -29.98 0.32
CA LYS A 734 -21.85 -30.21 -0.85
C LYS A 734 -22.48 -28.90 -1.32
N TYR A 735 -22.91 -28.07 -0.39
CA TYR A 735 -23.51 -26.77 -0.67
C TYR A 735 -22.46 -25.80 -1.25
N SER A 736 -21.31 -25.64 -0.58
CA SER A 736 -20.20 -24.80 -1.03
C SER A 736 -19.68 -25.21 -2.40
N GLY A 737 -19.59 -26.51 -2.70
CA GLY A 737 -19.18 -26.99 -4.02
C GLY A 737 -20.14 -26.59 -5.16
N ILE A 738 -21.42 -26.35 -4.87
CA ILE A 738 -22.36 -25.76 -5.83
C ILE A 738 -22.04 -24.27 -5.99
N GLN A 739 -21.85 -23.55 -4.88
CA GLN A 739 -21.55 -22.13 -4.91
C GLN A 739 -20.25 -21.83 -5.66
N GLU A 740 -19.20 -22.61 -5.43
CA GLU A 740 -17.90 -22.48 -6.09
C GLU A 740 -18.00 -22.65 -7.61
N LYS A 741 -18.82 -23.59 -8.09
CA LYS A 741 -19.09 -23.75 -9.53
C LYS A 741 -19.75 -22.51 -10.13
N ILE A 742 -20.76 -21.94 -9.45
CA ILE A 742 -21.44 -20.71 -9.90
C ILE A 742 -20.46 -19.53 -9.87
N ALA A 743 -19.70 -19.37 -8.79
CA ALA A 743 -18.70 -18.33 -8.64
C ALA A 743 -17.64 -18.39 -9.76
N ALA A 744 -17.14 -19.59 -10.07
CA ALA A 744 -16.20 -19.78 -11.17
C ALA A 744 -16.81 -19.41 -12.53
N GLU A 745 -18.10 -19.68 -12.77
CA GLU A 745 -18.80 -19.25 -13.98
C GLU A 745 -18.96 -17.73 -14.04
N ILE A 746 -19.33 -17.08 -12.94
CA ILE A 746 -19.42 -15.61 -12.85
C ILE A 746 -18.07 -14.97 -13.17
N ARG A 747 -16.97 -15.47 -12.58
CA ARG A 747 -15.61 -14.98 -12.86
C ARG A 747 -15.21 -15.15 -14.32
N LYS A 748 -15.54 -16.29 -14.94
CA LYS A 748 -15.31 -16.52 -16.39
C LYS A 748 -16.05 -15.51 -17.27
N LEU A 749 -17.19 -15.00 -16.82
CA LEU A 749 -17.95 -13.97 -17.52
C LEU A 749 -17.43 -12.55 -17.24
N GLY A 750 -16.51 -12.38 -16.28
CA GLY A 750 -15.93 -11.10 -15.87
C GLY A 750 -16.64 -10.44 -14.68
N GLY A 751 -17.41 -11.19 -13.89
CA GLY A 751 -17.95 -10.74 -12.61
C GLY A 751 -17.08 -11.14 -11.42
N ASP A 752 -17.45 -10.71 -10.22
CA ASP A 752 -16.66 -10.90 -8.99
C ASP A 752 -16.61 -12.36 -8.50
N GLY A 753 -17.78 -12.99 -8.36
CA GLY A 753 -17.92 -14.36 -7.88
C GLY A 753 -17.63 -14.52 -6.38
N THR A 754 -17.60 -13.46 -5.59
CA THR A 754 -17.39 -13.54 -4.13
C THR A 754 -18.54 -14.25 -3.44
N ILE A 755 -18.25 -15.30 -2.66
CA ILE A 755 -19.24 -16.06 -1.90
C ILE A 755 -19.30 -15.51 -0.46
N HIS A 756 -20.50 -15.15 0.01
CA HIS A 756 -20.70 -14.70 1.39
C HIS A 756 -22.04 -15.22 1.95
N GLY A 757 -21.97 -16.34 2.66
CA GLY A 757 -23.16 -17.05 3.11
C GLY A 757 -23.82 -17.74 1.93
N CYS A 758 -25.09 -17.40 1.67
CA CYS A 758 -25.88 -17.95 0.56
C CYS A 758 -25.80 -17.12 -0.73
N ILE A 759 -25.05 -16.01 -0.72
CA ILE A 759 -25.03 -15.02 -1.81
C ILE A 759 -23.68 -15.10 -2.52
N ILE A 760 -23.72 -14.97 -3.85
CA ILE A 760 -22.57 -14.93 -4.74
C ILE A 760 -22.67 -13.64 -5.56
N ASP A 761 -21.68 -12.78 -5.46
CA ASP A 761 -21.71 -11.46 -6.09
C ASP A 761 -21.36 -11.57 -7.58
N ILE A 762 -22.12 -10.88 -8.44
CA ILE A 762 -21.77 -10.68 -9.85
C ILE A 762 -21.04 -9.34 -9.97
N ASP A 763 -21.65 -8.30 -9.40
CA ASP A 763 -21.07 -6.98 -9.18
C ASP A 763 -21.66 -6.37 -7.89
N TRP A 764 -21.51 -5.06 -7.71
CA TRP A 764 -21.98 -4.35 -6.51
C TRP A 764 -23.50 -4.43 -6.29
N TYR A 765 -24.31 -4.50 -7.35
CA TYR A 765 -25.77 -4.47 -7.27
C TYR A 765 -26.43 -5.78 -7.68
N ASN A 766 -25.72 -6.63 -8.41
CA ASN A 766 -26.23 -7.86 -9.01
C ASN A 766 -25.65 -9.09 -8.30
N HIS A 767 -26.54 -9.99 -7.89
CA HIS A 767 -26.18 -11.13 -7.06
C HIS A 767 -26.92 -12.39 -7.47
N VAL A 768 -26.34 -13.53 -7.09
CA VAL A 768 -26.98 -14.85 -7.15
C VAL A 768 -27.18 -15.36 -5.72
N TYR A 769 -28.41 -15.70 -5.36
CA TYR A 769 -28.74 -16.39 -4.12
C TYR A 769 -28.92 -17.88 -4.38
N VAL A 770 -28.23 -18.72 -3.61
CA VAL A 770 -28.42 -20.19 -3.61
C VAL A 770 -29.14 -20.56 -2.33
N ASN A 771 -30.39 -21.02 -2.41
CA ASN A 771 -31.14 -21.38 -1.21
C ASN A 771 -30.55 -22.65 -0.57
N PRO A 772 -30.16 -22.63 0.72
CA PRO A 772 -29.55 -23.78 1.38
C PRO A 772 -30.52 -24.94 1.67
N VAL A 773 -31.84 -24.74 1.51
CA VAL A 773 -32.86 -25.76 1.78
C VAL A 773 -33.21 -26.57 0.54
N ASP A 774 -33.50 -25.91 -0.57
CA ASP A 774 -33.97 -26.53 -1.82
C ASP A 774 -32.97 -26.43 -2.99
N MET A 775 -31.80 -25.82 -2.76
CA MET A 775 -30.75 -25.57 -3.75
C MET A 775 -31.16 -24.67 -4.92
N LYS A 776 -32.29 -23.96 -4.83
CA LYS A 776 -32.75 -23.06 -5.89
C LYS A 776 -31.77 -21.90 -6.08
N ILE A 777 -31.36 -21.69 -7.33
CA ILE A 777 -30.50 -20.59 -7.77
C ILE A 777 -31.39 -19.44 -8.24
N THR A 778 -31.23 -18.26 -7.64
CA THR A 778 -32.06 -17.09 -7.91
C THR A 778 -31.18 -15.86 -8.17
N GLY A 779 -31.30 -15.27 -9.37
CA GLY A 779 -30.64 -14.00 -9.67
C GLY A 779 -31.47 -12.82 -9.19
N TYR A 780 -30.85 -11.83 -8.55
CA TYR A 780 -31.53 -10.62 -8.13
C TYR A 780 -30.61 -9.39 -8.17
N TRP A 781 -31.24 -8.23 -8.37
CA TRP A 781 -30.62 -6.91 -8.22
C TRP A 781 -31.04 -6.31 -6.88
N ALA A 782 -30.15 -5.59 -6.19
CA ALA A 782 -30.43 -4.97 -4.90
C ALA A 782 -29.72 -3.61 -4.74
N SER A 783 -30.45 -2.58 -4.31
CA SER A 783 -29.84 -1.30 -3.89
C SER A 783 -29.48 -1.29 -2.40
N ASP A 784 -30.19 -2.08 -1.60
CA ASP A 784 -29.96 -2.28 -0.18
C ASP A 784 -30.60 -3.62 0.28
N ILE A 785 -30.49 -3.93 1.58
CA ILE A 785 -31.01 -5.19 2.14
C ILE A 785 -32.54 -5.32 2.06
N ILE A 786 -33.29 -4.24 1.87
CA ILE A 786 -34.75 -4.22 1.76
C ILE A 786 -35.14 -4.21 0.28
N ASN A 787 -34.60 -3.29 -0.52
CA ASN A 787 -35.04 -3.07 -1.90
C ASN A 787 -34.36 -4.03 -2.88
N LYS A 788 -35.05 -5.12 -3.22
CA LYS A 788 -34.55 -6.15 -4.16
C LYS A 788 -35.53 -6.42 -5.30
N LYS A 789 -34.97 -6.81 -6.44
CA LYS A 789 -35.70 -7.17 -7.66
C LYS A 789 -35.24 -8.55 -8.15
N ILE A 790 -36.11 -9.55 -8.02
CA ILE A 790 -35.84 -10.95 -8.35
C ILE A 790 -36.13 -11.18 -9.83
N TYR A 791 -35.18 -11.81 -10.52
CA TYR A 791 -35.32 -12.19 -11.92
C TYR A 791 -35.73 -13.66 -12.06
N PRO A 792 -36.43 -14.04 -13.15
CA PRO A 792 -36.87 -15.42 -13.36
C PRO A 792 -35.73 -16.44 -13.39
N ASN A 793 -34.59 -16.01 -13.93
CA ASN A 793 -33.34 -16.77 -13.97
C ASN A 793 -32.15 -15.80 -14.09
N VAL A 794 -30.95 -16.30 -13.84
CA VAL A 794 -29.71 -15.50 -13.89
C VAL A 794 -29.41 -14.97 -15.30
N PRO A 795 -29.64 -15.69 -16.41
CA PRO A 795 -29.51 -15.11 -17.75
C PRO A 795 -30.38 -13.87 -17.97
N ALA A 796 -31.63 -13.85 -17.48
CA ALA A 796 -32.51 -12.69 -17.56
C ALA A 796 -32.01 -11.50 -16.72
N LEU A 797 -31.38 -11.77 -15.56
CA LEU A 797 -30.67 -10.75 -14.79
C LEU A 797 -29.51 -10.15 -15.60
N LEU A 798 -28.64 -11.01 -16.15
CA LEU A 798 -27.47 -10.57 -16.92
C LEU A 798 -27.88 -9.77 -18.16
N GLU A 799 -28.91 -10.22 -18.90
CA GLU A 799 -29.40 -9.50 -20.08
C GLU A 799 -29.85 -8.08 -19.74
N LYS A 800 -30.50 -7.91 -18.58
CA LYS A 800 -31.09 -6.63 -18.19
C LYS A 800 -30.12 -5.69 -17.49
N GLU A 801 -29.36 -6.20 -16.53
CA GLU A 801 -28.54 -5.41 -15.61
C GLU A 801 -27.03 -5.49 -15.93
N CYS A 802 -26.56 -6.53 -16.64
CA CYS A 802 -25.14 -6.74 -16.99
C CYS A 802 -24.92 -7.07 -18.48
N PRO A 803 -25.30 -6.20 -19.46
CA PRO A 803 -25.35 -6.58 -20.88
C PRO A 803 -24.01 -7.04 -21.48
N SER A 804 -22.89 -6.50 -21.00
CA SER A 804 -21.53 -6.90 -21.43
C SER A 804 -21.20 -8.35 -21.04
N MET A 805 -21.57 -8.77 -19.83
CA MET A 805 -21.43 -10.15 -19.36
C MET A 805 -22.39 -11.09 -20.09
N TYR A 806 -23.62 -10.64 -20.38
CA TYR A 806 -24.57 -11.41 -21.19
C TYR A 806 -24.05 -11.68 -22.61
N ALA A 807 -23.38 -10.70 -23.23
CA ALA A 807 -22.74 -10.89 -24.53
C ALA A 807 -21.61 -11.95 -24.49
N LYS A 808 -20.84 -12.02 -23.40
CA LYS A 808 -19.84 -13.08 -23.19
C LYS A 808 -20.49 -14.44 -22.96
N TYR A 809 -21.55 -14.48 -22.15
CA TYR A 809 -22.35 -15.68 -21.87
C TYR A 809 -22.92 -16.30 -23.15
N THR A 810 -23.54 -15.49 -24.02
CA THR A 810 -24.08 -15.96 -25.30
C THR A 810 -23.01 -16.45 -26.29
N LYS A 811 -21.80 -15.85 -26.26
CA LYS A 811 -20.65 -16.36 -27.04
C LYS A 811 -20.21 -17.74 -26.55
N LEU A 812 -20.14 -17.96 -25.24
CA LEU A 812 -19.77 -19.26 -24.65
C LEU A 812 -20.78 -20.36 -25.01
N LEU A 813 -22.07 -20.05 -25.02
CA LEU A 813 -23.12 -20.99 -25.44
C LEU A 813 -23.00 -21.43 -26.90
N LYS A 814 -22.52 -20.56 -27.80
CA LYS A 814 -22.34 -20.89 -29.23
C LYS A 814 -21.08 -21.72 -29.52
N GLY A 815 -20.12 -21.79 -28.58
CA GLY A 815 -18.80 -22.39 -28.79
C GLY A 815 -18.60 -23.82 -28.26
N SER A 816 -19.50 -24.36 -27.42
CA SER A 816 -19.36 -25.73 -26.88
C SER A 816 -20.68 -26.36 -26.47
N SER A 817 -21.10 -27.43 -27.15
CA SER A 817 -22.30 -28.22 -26.82
C SER A 817 -22.12 -29.20 -25.67
N LYS A 818 -20.90 -29.34 -25.11
CA LYS A 818 -20.57 -30.32 -24.05
C LYS A 818 -20.49 -29.75 -22.62
N ASN A 819 -20.44 -28.43 -22.46
CA ASN A 819 -20.34 -27.76 -21.14
C ASN A 819 -21.35 -26.60 -21.05
N LEU A 820 -22.64 -26.91 -20.87
CA LEU A 820 -23.66 -25.89 -20.58
C LEU A 820 -23.39 -25.28 -19.18
N PRO A 821 -23.35 -23.95 -19.02
CA PRO A 821 -23.14 -23.31 -17.72
C PRO A 821 -24.19 -23.76 -16.72
N MET A 822 -23.84 -24.03 -15.45
CA MET A 822 -24.77 -24.41 -14.39
C MET A 822 -25.83 -23.31 -14.14
N ILE A 823 -25.48 -22.06 -14.45
CA ILE A 823 -26.37 -20.89 -14.49
C ILE A 823 -27.52 -21.05 -15.53
N SER A 824 -27.42 -22.02 -16.46
CA SER A 824 -28.43 -22.31 -17.51
C SER A 824 -29.58 -23.25 -17.07
N ASN A 825 -29.53 -23.83 -15.86
CA ASN A 825 -30.60 -24.70 -15.35
C ASN A 825 -31.86 -23.89 -15.00
N GLY A 826 -32.61 -23.60 -16.05
CA GLY A 826 -33.82 -22.80 -16.08
C GLY A 826 -34.34 -22.52 -17.50
N ALA A 827 -33.72 -23.08 -18.55
CA ALA A 827 -34.17 -23.00 -19.95
C ALA A 827 -35.44 -23.85 -20.23
N GLY A 828 -36.36 -23.91 -19.26
CA GLY A 828 -37.73 -24.30 -19.51
C GLY A 828 -38.44 -23.14 -20.21
N THR A 829 -38.93 -23.39 -21.41
CA THR A 829 -39.81 -22.52 -22.17
C THR A 829 -41.08 -22.23 -21.38
N GLU A 830 -41.10 -21.21 -20.52
CA GLU A 830 -42.34 -20.73 -19.90
C GLU A 830 -42.27 -19.25 -19.48
N ILE A 831 -42.94 -18.42 -20.30
CA ILE A 831 -43.60 -17.14 -20.01
C ILE A 831 -42.72 -15.98 -19.51
N SER A 832 -42.92 -14.82 -20.14
CA SER A 832 -42.49 -13.47 -19.72
C SER A 832 -42.88 -13.17 -18.25
N VAL A 833 -42.14 -13.70 -17.28
CA VAL A 833 -42.29 -13.30 -15.88
C VAL A 833 -41.47 -12.03 -15.70
N LEU A 834 -42.17 -10.91 -15.50
CA LEU A 834 -41.52 -9.65 -15.14
C LEU A 834 -40.77 -9.82 -13.81
N PRO A 835 -39.63 -9.13 -13.62
CA PRO A 835 -38.92 -9.18 -12.36
C PRO A 835 -39.83 -8.75 -11.19
N GLN A 836 -39.75 -9.47 -10.08
CA GLN A 836 -40.62 -9.27 -8.93
C GLN A 836 -39.91 -8.46 -7.84
N THR A 837 -40.63 -7.53 -7.22
CA THR A 837 -40.10 -6.78 -6.07
C THR A 837 -40.14 -7.66 -4.83
N TYR A 838 -39.02 -7.73 -4.09
CA TYR A 838 -38.87 -8.54 -2.90
C TYR A 838 -38.33 -7.70 -1.73
N LEU A 839 -39.21 -7.40 -0.77
CA LEU A 839 -38.91 -6.45 0.33
C LEU A 839 -38.47 -7.13 1.64
N ASP A 840 -38.61 -8.45 1.75
CA ASP A 840 -38.23 -9.19 2.97
C ASP A 840 -36.71 -9.30 3.11
N THR A 841 -36.24 -9.51 4.34
CA THR A 841 -34.82 -9.63 4.72
C THR A 841 -34.44 -11.04 5.21
N ASP A 842 -35.38 -11.98 5.20
CA ASP A 842 -35.24 -13.38 5.60
C ASP A 842 -34.04 -14.12 4.95
N ILE A 843 -33.77 -13.89 3.66
CA ILE A 843 -32.64 -14.50 2.94
C ILE A 843 -31.29 -14.16 3.58
N TYR A 844 -31.18 -12.97 4.19
CA TYR A 844 -29.98 -12.54 4.89
C TYR A 844 -29.84 -13.21 6.26
N LYS A 845 -30.94 -13.64 6.89
CA LYS A 845 -30.88 -14.43 8.13
C LYS A 845 -30.32 -15.82 7.85
N ALA A 846 -30.85 -16.51 6.84
CA ALA A 846 -30.31 -17.80 6.40
C ALA A 846 -28.85 -17.68 5.95
N SER A 847 -28.56 -16.66 5.12
CA SER A 847 -27.20 -16.38 4.64
C SER A 847 -26.21 -16.14 5.79
N ARG A 848 -26.60 -15.39 6.82
CA ARG A 848 -25.76 -15.17 8.01
C ARG A 848 -25.44 -16.46 8.76
N GLU A 849 -26.39 -17.39 8.90
CA GLU A 849 -26.11 -18.68 9.56
C GLU A 849 -25.13 -19.53 8.74
N ILE A 850 -25.35 -19.63 7.42
CA ILE A 850 -24.41 -20.32 6.52
C ILE A 850 -23.03 -19.68 6.56
N LYS A 851 -22.94 -18.34 6.58
CA LYS A 851 -21.67 -17.61 6.68
C LYS A 851 -20.89 -17.94 7.96
N LYS A 852 -21.58 -18.24 9.07
CA LYS A 852 -20.92 -18.70 10.30
C LYS A 852 -20.34 -20.10 10.13
N MET A 853 -21.10 -21.00 9.52
CA MET A 853 -20.66 -22.38 9.25
C MET A 853 -19.50 -22.41 8.24
N GLN A 854 -19.53 -21.55 7.23
CA GLN A 854 -18.48 -21.42 6.20
C GLN A 854 -17.11 -21.09 6.77
N LYS A 855 -16.98 -20.56 7.99
CA LYS A 855 -15.67 -20.38 8.64
C LYS A 855 -14.90 -21.69 8.89
N LEU A 856 -15.58 -22.84 8.79
CA LEU A 856 -14.92 -24.14 8.78
C LEU A 856 -13.96 -24.32 7.59
N SER A 857 -14.14 -23.61 6.48
CA SER A 857 -13.17 -23.61 5.37
C SER A 857 -11.83 -23.00 5.76
N SER A 858 -11.80 -22.15 6.79
CA SER A 858 -10.60 -21.61 7.42
C SER A 858 -10.21 -22.36 8.70
N ASN A 859 -10.77 -23.56 8.89
CA ASN A 859 -10.60 -24.43 10.06
C ASN A 859 -11.18 -23.87 11.39
N ILE A 860 -12.14 -22.95 11.34
CA ILE A 860 -12.67 -22.31 12.57
C ILE A 860 -14.13 -22.72 12.83
N LEU A 861 -14.37 -23.40 13.95
CA LEU A 861 -15.71 -23.69 14.45
C LEU A 861 -16.26 -22.47 15.21
N THR A 862 -17.27 -21.81 14.65
CA THR A 862 -17.89 -20.59 15.24
C THR A 862 -19.36 -20.70 15.61
N THR A 863 -19.95 -21.89 15.44
CA THR A 863 -21.27 -22.23 16.01
C THR A 863 -21.28 -23.65 16.56
N TRP A 864 -21.98 -23.85 17.69
CA TRP A 864 -22.23 -25.16 18.29
C TRP A 864 -23.67 -25.59 18.00
N TYR A 865 -23.83 -26.83 17.51
CA TYR A 865 -25.11 -27.51 17.35
C TYR A 865 -25.06 -28.84 18.08
N GLU A 866 -26.07 -29.11 18.90
CA GLU A 866 -26.20 -30.39 19.60
C GLU A 866 -26.41 -31.50 18.58
N VAL A 867 -25.58 -32.54 18.64
CA VAL A 867 -25.70 -33.73 17.78
C VAL A 867 -26.26 -34.84 18.64
N ASP A 868 -27.47 -35.30 18.30
CA ASP A 868 -28.19 -36.32 19.08
C ASP A 868 -27.47 -37.67 18.98
N ASN A 869 -26.81 -38.07 20.06
CA ASN A 869 -25.80 -39.12 20.02
C ASN A 869 -26.33 -40.50 20.45
N GLY A 870 -27.61 -40.80 20.18
CA GLY A 870 -28.22 -42.12 20.44
C GLY A 870 -28.08 -42.65 21.89
N ARG A 871 -27.66 -41.83 22.86
CA ARG A 871 -27.56 -42.20 24.26
C ARG A 871 -28.93 -42.00 24.88
N LYS A 872 -29.65 -43.12 25.08
CA LYS A 872 -30.81 -43.21 25.97
C LYS A 872 -30.56 -42.39 27.23
N MET A 873 -31.36 -41.36 27.44
CA MET A 873 -31.44 -40.69 28.74
C MET A 873 -31.85 -41.73 29.79
N ILE A 874 -30.95 -42.00 30.74
CA ILE A 874 -31.37 -42.50 32.04
C ILE A 874 -31.98 -41.30 32.77
N GLU A 875 -33.28 -41.38 33.01
CA GLU A 875 -34.01 -40.45 33.86
C GLU A 875 -33.32 -40.32 35.22
N SER A 876 -32.75 -39.16 35.54
CA SER A 876 -32.52 -38.77 36.92
C SER A 876 -33.74 -37.98 37.41
N LYS A 877 -34.54 -38.67 38.22
CA LYS A 877 -35.63 -38.06 38.99
C LYS A 877 -35.09 -36.90 39.82
N LYS A 878 -35.73 -35.74 39.67
CA LYS A 878 -35.63 -34.60 40.60
C LYS A 878 -35.80 -35.06 42.05
N LYS A 879 -34.88 -34.63 42.91
CA LYS A 879 -35.18 -34.19 44.28
C LYS A 879 -34.61 -32.79 44.45
#